data_AF-A0A2J6HHS8-F1
#
_entry.id   AF-A0A2J6HHS8-F1
#
_cell.length_a   1.000
_cell.length_b   1.000
_cell.length_c   1.000
_cell.angle_alpha   90.00
_cell.angle_beta   90.00
_cell.angle_gamma   90.00
#
_symmetry.space_group_name_H-M   'P 1'
#
loop_
_entity.id
_entity.type
_entity.pdbx_description
1 polymer ?
#
loop_
_entity_poly.entity_id
_entity_poly.type
_entity_poly.pdbx_seq_one_letter_code
_entity_poly.pdbx_strand_id
1 'polypeptide(L)'
;MRFLYLFAFIFLFSGSLFAQNVGISNAAITPDASAGLEVQFTDKGVLIPRVALTSVNDGTTITSPATSLLVYNTGTGGLSPVGFYYNSGTPAAPNWKRIATGTGSADDAWQILGNAGTVNGTNFIGTTDNVDFDIRTNNTVFVRISTKGQIGVFNTGSSVFLGGGAGQNDDLSTNHNSFIGANAGYSNTSGAYNVALGSSAFNLNTTASQNTAIGYRSLFTQSYSNSGALYPTNNTAIGFYALYNNQPTNTTTGDENTAVGSSSLYSNTTGRWNTATGYNSLYSNLTGFYNVANGARALDANTSGNSNVAVGVTSLFNNTSGSFNFAGGGSALFNNNASYNVAVGHQALYENTSGEENIAIGYQAMNSNTLGDNNTAIGQNALYSVVNAYGNTAVGSNAMYSNTGGVNTAVGVNSMYSGLGVRGNTAVGAYTMQNNTWGSYNTAIGDMALFTQSYDNSASNYGTNNTAIGYRALYTNNPTSTSTGVNNTAIGAMSAYYNTTGRSNTSVGYKSLQENTTGDGNTAIGDSVLLNNTTGTLNLAAGKNALMTSTNGFNNVALGNMSMYFASSTNHNNVAVGNSAMNGTAAYNNTAYNVAIGYNTLFSVNGGDNNVVLGNRAAYSNSSGCYNVASGFTALYSNINGYYNIAQGFETMKNGTTSNFYNIALGARAMYGSVAYTNTYRNIALGSSALYSINGGNDNIALGTESLNSHETGDYNFAAGCHAMDNSSTGNEYNIALGYYAMQGTASYTNSTNNIALGYESLSSISGGDYNIAVGRNSLNENTTGNFNIAEGHWALYNNTTGSDNIALCYRAMYHGTSDNDYNIAIGPYALQGSGTYTNSDYNISLGLYSLYSINGGDDNIVLGRRAAYNNSSGSYNIALGLYSLRYNGNGSNNVSLGQGAMEGTASYLNTNENVALGYNAMHNISGGDYNVAQGTESMYYSTTGLYNIAIGYHAMHGTATYSGSNNNVAIGYRSMYSLNGGQNSVAIGGMTLEDVTTTGYNVAVGYTAGSYLHPNTQFTTLLGWNANASSNAVAYNYSVGIGHTSRISASRQIRIGNGTSNNATSIGGPVGWSTVSDGRFKKNIQNDVPGIEFISKLKPITYNFDQEALNDYMNVPDSLRDRNQSAQDFTVLKTGFIAQDVEQAAKECGFEFDGVDAPKNEGDYYGLRYSAFVVPLVKATQEQQEIIESQEQKIEALDQTVISQQEEIDYLKQEIEALKILITE
;
A
#
# COMPACT_ATOMS: atom_id res chain seq x y z
N MET A 1 72.72 33.45 203.61
CA MET A 1 73.65 33.31 204.76
C MET A 1 75.00 33.83 204.31
N ARG A 2 75.47 34.96 204.87
CA ARG A 2 76.58 35.08 205.84
C ARG A 2 77.93 34.55 205.31
N PHE A 3 79.08 35.22 205.39
CA PHE A 3 79.54 36.48 206.01
C PHE A 3 81.02 36.72 205.54
N LEU A 4 81.44 38.01 205.43
CA LEU A 4 82.73 38.67 205.83
C LEU A 4 84.13 38.11 205.41
N TYR A 5 85.19 38.89 205.13
CA TYR A 5 85.85 40.07 205.78
C TYR A 5 86.66 40.91 204.72
N LEU A 6 86.65 42.26 204.69
CA LEU A 6 87.48 43.30 205.41
C LEU A 6 88.86 43.57 204.74
N PHE A 7 89.30 44.78 204.30
CA PHE A 7 89.66 46.00 205.06
C PHE A 7 89.87 47.28 204.16
N ALA A 8 89.73 48.46 204.81
CA ALA A 8 89.83 49.92 204.49
C ALA A 8 90.83 50.48 203.40
N PHE A 9 90.77 51.73 202.86
CA PHE A 9 90.66 53.10 203.43
C PHE A 9 90.40 54.22 202.34
N ILE A 10 89.33 55.04 202.50
CA ILE A 10 89.02 56.49 202.23
C ILE A 10 89.31 57.35 200.92
N PHE A 11 88.41 58.34 200.70
CA PHE A 11 88.40 59.64 199.94
C PHE A 11 88.41 59.64 198.38
N LEU A 12 87.74 60.49 197.56
CA LEU A 12 86.55 61.40 197.56
C LEU A 12 86.41 61.95 196.09
N PHE A 13 85.18 62.30 195.64
CA PHE A 13 84.74 63.12 194.44
C PHE A 13 84.49 62.55 192.99
N SER A 14 83.19 62.53 192.60
CA SER A 14 82.45 62.96 191.36
C SER A 14 82.90 62.73 189.87
N GLY A 15 81.97 62.23 189.01
CA GLY A 15 81.86 62.58 187.55
C GLY A 15 81.32 61.53 186.52
N SER A 16 80.33 61.90 185.68
CA SER A 16 79.46 61.28 184.63
C SER A 16 80.09 60.49 183.41
N LEU A 17 79.37 59.65 182.60
CA LEU A 17 78.70 59.94 181.29
C LEU A 17 78.16 58.68 180.49
N PHE A 18 77.39 58.94 179.39
CA PHE A 18 76.44 58.14 178.55
C PHE A 18 76.96 57.13 177.47
N ALA A 19 76.03 56.30 176.94
CA ALA A 19 76.12 55.41 175.76
C ALA A 19 75.92 56.12 174.39
N GLN A 20 76.38 55.52 173.28
CA GLN A 20 76.47 56.14 171.95
C GLN A 20 75.74 55.30 170.86
N ASN A 21 74.69 55.84 170.22
CA ASN A 21 74.14 55.35 168.94
C ASN A 21 74.79 56.17 167.80
N VAL A 22 75.16 55.52 166.68
CA VAL A 22 75.85 56.18 165.56
C VAL A 22 74.85 56.47 164.42
N GLY A 23 74.50 57.75 164.25
CA GLY A 23 73.81 58.26 163.07
C GLY A 23 74.80 58.80 162.06
N ILE A 24 74.71 58.37 160.81
CA ILE A 24 75.49 58.93 159.70
C ILE A 24 74.53 59.57 158.70
N SER A 25 74.42 60.90 158.74
CA SER A 25 73.55 61.73 157.90
C SER A 25 74.19 63.09 157.61
N ASN A 26 73.62 63.87 156.68
CA ASN A 26 74.07 65.25 156.38
C ASN A 26 73.32 66.35 157.19
N ALA A 27 72.35 65.96 158.02
CA ALA A 27 71.59 66.82 158.91
C ALA A 27 71.45 66.14 160.28
N ALA A 28 71.28 66.91 161.36
CA ALA A 28 71.12 66.33 162.69
C ALA A 28 69.92 65.36 162.73
N ILE A 29 70.19 64.06 162.82
CA ILE A 29 69.18 63.03 163.06
C ILE A 29 69.35 62.50 164.48
N THR A 30 68.26 62.05 165.07
CA THR A 30 68.31 61.16 166.23
C THR A 30 68.15 59.75 165.68
N PRO A 31 69.18 58.89 165.67
CA PRO A 31 69.06 57.52 165.16
C PRO A 31 67.94 56.78 165.88
N ASP A 32 67.13 56.03 165.12
CA ASP A 32 66.02 55.24 165.66
C ASP A 32 66.51 54.28 166.75
N ALA A 33 65.73 54.15 167.83
CA ALA A 33 66.10 53.31 168.96
C ALA A 33 66.29 51.83 168.61
N SER A 34 65.74 51.36 167.48
CA SER A 34 65.88 50.00 166.96
C SER A 34 67.06 49.81 166.00
N ALA A 35 67.75 50.88 165.58
CA ALA A 35 68.84 50.81 164.62
C ALA A 35 70.22 50.93 165.30
N GLY A 36 71.05 49.89 165.17
CA GLY A 36 72.46 49.93 165.62
C GLY A 36 73.37 50.80 164.73
N LEU A 37 72.94 51.09 163.50
CA LEU A 37 73.55 52.03 162.56
C LEU A 37 72.44 52.51 161.61
N GLU A 38 72.12 53.80 161.65
CA GLU A 38 71.19 54.43 160.71
C GLU A 38 71.94 55.35 159.75
N VAL A 39 71.76 55.12 158.45
CA VAL A 39 72.39 55.89 157.38
C VAL A 39 71.29 56.55 156.57
N GLN A 40 71.11 57.86 156.74
CA GLN A 40 70.05 58.62 156.08
C GLN A 40 70.65 59.76 155.23
N PHE A 41 70.67 59.56 153.92
CA PHE A 41 71.02 60.55 152.90
C PHE A 41 70.02 60.43 151.73
N THR A 42 69.66 61.54 151.09
CA THR A 42 68.71 61.54 149.95
C THR A 42 69.37 61.18 148.61
N ASP A 43 70.69 61.37 148.51
CA ASP A 43 71.47 61.25 147.28
C ASP A 43 72.74 60.38 147.45
N LYS A 44 72.92 59.75 148.62
CA LYS A 44 74.05 58.85 148.89
C LYS A 44 73.55 57.50 149.37
N GLY A 45 74.14 56.43 148.84
CA GLY A 45 73.91 55.07 149.32
C GLY A 45 74.96 54.62 150.34
N VAL A 46 74.72 53.48 150.99
CA VAL A 46 75.72 52.79 151.80
C VAL A 46 76.48 51.80 150.91
N LEU A 47 77.80 51.94 150.79
CA LEU A 47 78.64 50.89 150.21
C LEU A 47 78.88 49.82 151.26
N ILE A 48 78.07 48.76 151.21
CA ILE A 48 78.31 47.54 151.97
C ILE A 48 79.63 46.90 151.51
N PRO A 49 80.44 46.30 152.40
CA PRO A 49 81.73 45.73 152.03
C PRO A 49 81.64 44.83 150.80
N ARG A 50 82.43 45.18 149.78
CA ARG A 50 82.58 44.39 148.56
C ARG A 50 83.61 43.31 148.83
N VAL A 51 83.16 42.06 148.86
CA VAL A 51 83.98 40.92 149.26
C VAL A 51 84.07 39.92 148.13
N ALA A 52 85.28 39.45 147.85
CA ALA A 52 85.52 38.44 146.83
C ALA A 52 85.30 37.03 147.41
N LEU A 53 84.04 36.65 147.63
CA LEU A 53 83.72 35.34 148.18
C LEU A 53 84.15 34.22 147.22
N THR A 54 84.74 33.17 147.77
CA THR A 54 85.30 32.04 147.00
C THR A 54 84.27 30.94 146.74
N SER A 55 83.31 30.75 147.64
CA SER A 55 82.22 29.78 147.51
C SER A 55 81.05 30.15 148.42
N VAL A 56 79.92 29.43 148.28
CA VAL A 56 78.77 29.60 149.19
C VAL A 56 79.14 29.28 150.65
N ASN A 57 80.20 28.53 150.92
CA ASN A 57 80.62 28.18 152.29
C ASN A 57 81.88 28.94 152.75
N ASP A 58 82.25 30.03 152.05
CA ASP A 58 83.47 30.78 152.34
C ASP A 58 83.46 31.41 153.75
N GLY A 59 84.26 30.84 154.65
CA GLY A 59 84.59 31.39 155.98
C GLY A 59 86.03 31.86 156.12
N THR A 60 86.77 31.93 155.01
CA THR A 60 88.19 32.33 154.97
C THR A 60 88.37 33.78 154.54
N THR A 61 87.59 34.25 153.56
CA THR A 61 87.67 35.63 153.09
C THR A 61 87.14 36.62 154.12
N ILE A 62 86.16 36.18 154.90
CA ILE A 62 85.73 36.85 156.13
C ILE A 62 85.80 35.81 157.23
N THR A 63 86.81 35.89 158.08
CA THR A 63 87.01 34.92 159.16
C THR A 63 85.91 35.05 160.20
N SER A 64 85.16 33.96 160.44
CA SER A 64 83.99 33.91 161.33
C SER A 64 82.85 34.89 160.97
N PRO A 65 82.25 34.84 159.75
CA PRO A 65 81.25 35.81 159.32
C PRO A 65 79.94 35.64 160.09
N ALA A 66 79.42 36.72 160.66
CA ALA A 66 78.17 36.69 161.42
C ALA A 66 76.98 36.16 160.59
N THR A 67 76.02 35.51 161.23
CA THR A 67 74.73 35.21 160.59
C THR A 67 74.05 36.51 160.20
N SER A 68 73.44 36.53 159.01
CA SER A 68 72.89 37.70 158.33
C SER A 68 73.91 38.79 157.97
N LEU A 69 75.22 38.48 158.00
CA LEU A 69 76.22 39.39 157.47
C LEU A 69 75.98 39.59 155.97
N LEU A 70 75.69 40.82 155.57
CA LEU A 70 75.45 41.21 154.18
C LEU A 70 76.76 41.67 153.54
N VAL A 71 77.08 41.13 152.39
CA VAL A 71 78.19 41.60 151.54
C VAL A 71 77.73 41.68 150.10
N TYR A 72 78.40 42.53 149.33
CA TYR A 72 78.30 42.44 147.88
C TYR A 72 79.42 41.54 147.39
N ASN A 73 79.07 40.34 146.94
CA ASN A 73 80.03 39.43 146.33
C ASN A 73 80.50 40.01 145.00
N THR A 74 81.80 40.31 144.89
CA THR A 74 82.39 40.90 143.67
C THR A 74 82.55 39.89 142.54
N GLY A 75 82.43 38.59 142.82
CA GLY A 75 82.65 37.50 141.88
C GLY A 75 84.12 37.24 141.52
N THR A 76 85.06 38.07 142.01
CA THR A 76 86.50 37.92 141.73
C THR A 76 87.18 36.83 142.57
N GLY A 77 86.48 36.26 143.57
CA GLY A 77 87.01 35.22 144.48
C GLY A 77 86.65 33.78 144.09
N GLY A 78 85.67 33.58 143.21
CA GLY A 78 85.23 32.24 142.76
C GLY A 78 83.72 32.00 142.85
N LEU A 79 82.99 32.68 143.75
CA LEU A 79 81.53 32.56 143.84
C LEU A 79 80.85 33.40 142.75
N SER A 80 80.05 32.79 141.89
CA SER A 80 79.26 33.42 140.81
C SER A 80 77.79 33.06 140.96
N PRO A 81 76.82 33.94 140.61
CA PRO A 81 76.97 35.28 140.02
C PRO A 81 77.27 36.40 141.04
N VAL A 82 77.83 37.50 140.54
CA VAL A 82 78.04 38.77 141.26
C VAL A 82 76.70 39.28 141.82
N GLY A 83 76.70 39.82 143.03
CA GLY A 83 75.50 40.43 143.60
C GLY A 83 75.51 40.50 145.13
N PHE A 84 74.37 40.87 145.70
CA PHE A 84 74.18 40.87 147.15
C PHE A 84 73.98 39.46 147.69
N TYR A 85 74.82 39.08 148.64
CA TYR A 85 74.74 37.82 149.37
C TYR A 85 74.69 38.12 150.86
N TYR A 86 73.88 37.37 151.60
CA TYR A 86 73.94 37.36 153.05
C TYR A 86 74.36 35.98 153.55
N ASN A 87 75.12 35.95 154.64
CA ASN A 87 75.45 34.70 155.30
C ASN A 87 74.22 34.16 156.04
N SER A 88 73.50 33.23 155.44
CA SER A 88 72.38 32.52 156.08
C SER A 88 72.84 31.43 157.08
N GLY A 89 74.15 31.15 157.15
CA GLY A 89 74.77 30.18 158.04
C GLY A 89 75.27 30.77 159.36
N THR A 90 76.09 30.03 160.10
CA THR A 90 76.67 30.46 161.39
C THR A 90 78.13 30.90 161.22
N PRO A 91 78.74 31.63 162.18
CA PRO A 91 80.18 31.96 162.11
C PRO A 91 81.11 30.75 161.96
N ALA A 92 80.72 29.58 162.49
CA ALA A 92 81.48 28.33 162.35
C ALA A 92 81.23 27.58 161.02
N ALA A 93 80.11 27.87 160.33
CA ALA A 93 79.75 27.24 159.05
C ALA A 93 78.95 28.23 158.17
N PRO A 94 79.63 29.08 157.38
CA PRO A 94 78.98 30.09 156.55
C PRO A 94 78.18 29.46 155.42
N ASN A 95 77.08 30.12 155.03
CA ASN A 95 76.25 29.78 153.87
C ASN A 95 75.74 31.07 153.19
N TRP A 96 76.48 31.55 152.21
CA TRP A 96 76.18 32.74 151.43
C TRP A 96 75.05 32.48 150.44
N LYS A 97 73.89 33.11 150.67
CA LYS A 97 72.75 33.06 149.75
C LYS A 97 72.52 34.40 149.04
N ARG A 98 72.29 34.31 147.73
CA ARG A 98 71.93 35.45 146.88
C ARG A 98 70.50 35.89 147.16
N ILE A 99 70.29 37.20 147.21
CA ILE A 99 68.94 37.79 147.27
C ILE A 99 68.43 37.95 145.83
N ALA A 100 67.31 37.28 145.51
CA ALA A 100 66.72 37.22 144.17
C ALA A 100 65.96 38.51 143.78
N THR A 101 66.09 38.92 142.51
CA THR A 101 65.34 40.02 141.87
C THR A 101 64.12 39.44 141.14
N GLY A 102 62.90 39.79 141.56
CA GLY A 102 61.67 39.06 141.24
C GLY A 102 61.31 38.89 139.76
N THR A 103 60.97 37.65 139.40
CA THR A 103 59.84 37.17 138.56
C THR A 103 59.92 35.63 138.53
N GLY A 104 59.00 34.94 139.20
CA GLY A 104 58.99 33.47 139.31
C GLY A 104 58.19 32.76 138.20
N SER A 105 58.85 31.79 137.55
CA SER A 105 58.35 30.52 136.97
C SER A 105 57.20 30.55 135.95
N ALA A 106 57.54 30.48 134.65
CA ALA A 106 56.63 30.37 133.52
C ALA A 106 57.03 29.23 132.55
N ASP A 107 56.60 27.99 132.83
CA ASP A 107 56.73 26.87 131.88
C ASP A 107 55.39 26.19 131.46
N ASP A 108 54.19 26.59 131.92
CA ASP A 108 52.95 25.77 131.74
C ASP A 108 51.60 26.44 131.23
N ALA A 109 51.55 27.66 130.64
CA ALA A 109 50.26 28.27 130.17
C ALA A 109 50.26 28.73 128.68
N TRP A 110 49.11 28.65 127.97
CA TRP A 110 48.91 29.21 126.61
C TRP A 110 48.76 30.74 126.64
N GLN A 111 49.71 31.46 126.04
CA GLN A 111 49.78 32.92 126.04
C GLN A 111 48.91 33.54 124.94
N ILE A 112 48.37 34.74 125.21
CA ILE A 112 47.56 35.52 124.26
C ILE A 112 48.35 36.01 123.03
N LEU A 113 49.69 35.93 123.08
CA LEU A 113 50.59 36.21 121.95
C LEU A 113 51.15 34.92 121.31
N GLY A 114 50.74 33.74 121.81
CA GLY A 114 51.23 32.43 121.38
C GLY A 114 52.42 31.92 122.20
N ASN A 115 52.62 30.60 122.16
CA ASN A 115 53.73 29.91 122.83
C ASN A 115 54.79 29.48 121.81
N ALA A 116 56.08 29.67 122.12
CA ALA A 116 57.19 29.11 121.35
C ALA A 116 57.65 27.75 121.96
N GLY A 117 58.19 26.84 121.15
CA GLY A 117 58.77 25.57 121.64
C GLY A 117 57.77 24.43 121.91
N THR A 118 56.57 24.47 121.34
CA THR A 118 55.53 23.44 121.54
C THR A 118 55.88 22.09 120.91
N VAL A 119 55.52 20.99 121.59
CA VAL A 119 55.67 19.60 121.11
C VAL A 119 54.30 19.02 120.72
N ASN A 120 54.20 18.52 119.50
CA ASN A 120 52.99 17.87 118.97
C ASN A 120 52.58 16.67 119.85
N GLY A 121 51.30 16.55 120.19
CA GLY A 121 50.76 15.52 121.09
C GLY A 121 50.91 15.80 122.59
N THR A 122 51.70 16.82 122.98
CA THR A 122 51.88 17.24 124.38
C THR A 122 51.21 18.59 124.66
N ASN A 123 51.40 19.58 123.79
CA ASN A 123 50.80 20.89 123.92
C ASN A 123 49.63 21.03 122.93
N PHE A 124 48.40 21.21 123.43
CA PHE A 124 47.22 21.47 122.62
C PHE A 124 46.29 22.46 123.32
N ILE A 125 45.38 23.07 122.56
CA ILE A 125 44.25 23.85 123.06
C ILE A 125 43.01 22.98 122.83
N GLY A 126 42.38 22.54 123.91
CA GLY A 126 41.25 21.61 123.85
C GLY A 126 40.96 20.97 125.20
N THR A 127 40.05 20.02 125.21
CA THR A 127 39.68 19.20 126.38
C THR A 127 40.40 17.84 126.32
N THR A 128 40.70 17.26 127.48
CA THR A 128 41.18 15.86 127.60
C THR A 128 40.07 14.88 127.96
N ASP A 129 38.91 15.39 128.35
CA ASP A 129 37.73 14.61 128.69
C ASP A 129 36.74 14.56 127.52
N ASN A 130 35.71 13.72 127.64
CA ASN A 130 34.68 13.53 126.62
C ASN A 130 33.63 14.66 126.67
N VAL A 131 34.11 15.90 126.66
CA VAL A 131 33.32 17.12 126.66
C VAL A 131 33.66 17.92 125.41
N ASP A 132 32.64 18.45 124.75
CA ASP A 132 32.83 19.24 123.54
C ASP A 132 33.69 20.49 123.82
N PHE A 133 34.56 20.84 122.88
CA PHE A 133 35.41 22.02 123.00
C PHE A 133 34.67 23.25 122.43
N ASP A 134 34.26 24.15 123.33
CA ASP A 134 33.54 25.38 123.00
C ASP A 134 34.49 26.59 122.81
N ILE A 135 34.35 27.28 121.68
CA ILE A 135 34.87 28.63 121.48
C ILE A 135 33.69 29.59 121.64
N ARG A 136 33.79 30.46 122.65
CA ARG A 136 32.72 31.37 123.07
C ARG A 136 33.11 32.83 122.90
N THR A 137 32.13 33.67 122.60
CA THR A 137 32.21 35.12 122.81
C THR A 137 30.99 35.56 123.61
N ASN A 138 31.15 36.50 124.56
CA ASN A 138 30.10 36.89 125.52
C ASN A 138 29.38 35.68 126.18
N ASN A 139 30.15 34.64 126.53
CA ASN A 139 29.66 33.37 127.10
C ASN A 139 28.63 32.59 126.24
N THR A 140 28.45 32.95 124.97
CA THR A 140 27.63 32.21 124.01
C THR A 140 28.53 31.29 123.19
N VAL A 141 28.09 30.05 122.97
CA VAL A 141 28.82 29.11 122.11
C VAL A 141 28.63 29.54 120.66
N PHE A 142 29.73 29.87 119.99
CA PHE A 142 29.72 30.24 118.57
C PHE A 142 30.28 29.11 117.71
N VAL A 143 31.38 28.50 118.14
CA VAL A 143 31.96 27.32 117.50
C VAL A 143 32.14 26.23 118.55
N ARG A 144 31.74 25.01 118.22
CA ARG A 144 31.95 23.84 119.08
C ARG A 144 32.55 22.72 118.26
N ILE A 145 33.66 22.17 118.73
CA ILE A 145 34.18 20.89 118.24
C ILE A 145 33.59 19.81 119.14
N SER A 146 32.64 19.07 118.61
CA SER A 146 32.03 17.96 119.36
C SER A 146 33.00 16.81 119.54
N THR A 147 32.74 15.99 120.56
CA THR A 147 33.42 14.71 120.80
C THR A 147 33.38 13.73 119.62
N LYS A 148 32.48 13.92 118.65
CA LYS A 148 32.42 13.15 117.38
C LYS A 148 33.31 13.73 116.27
N GLY A 149 34.06 14.80 116.53
CA GLY A 149 34.89 15.50 115.55
C GLY A 149 34.11 16.45 114.63
N GLN A 150 32.85 16.74 114.92
CA GLN A 150 32.04 17.70 114.14
C GLN A 150 32.28 19.13 114.63
N ILE A 151 32.51 20.07 113.72
CA ILE A 151 32.56 21.50 114.03
C ILE A 151 31.16 22.09 113.79
N GLY A 152 30.46 22.43 114.87
CA GLY A 152 29.16 23.10 114.80
C GLY A 152 29.32 24.61 114.93
N VAL A 153 28.65 25.36 114.06
CA VAL A 153 28.46 26.81 114.18
C VAL A 153 27.07 27.05 114.75
N PHE A 154 26.98 27.83 115.82
CA PHE A 154 25.74 28.04 116.58
C PHE A 154 25.33 29.52 116.56
N ASN A 155 24.06 29.79 116.87
CA ASN A 155 23.44 31.13 116.89
C ASN A 155 23.37 31.82 115.51
N THR A 156 23.11 31.03 114.47
CA THR A 156 23.11 31.44 113.05
C THR A 156 21.87 30.93 112.30
N GLY A 157 20.77 30.61 113.00
CA GLY A 157 19.55 30.16 112.31
C GLY A 157 19.66 28.77 111.64
N SER A 158 20.48 27.87 112.19
CA SER A 158 20.90 26.61 111.55
C SER A 158 21.71 26.79 110.26
N SER A 159 22.25 27.98 110.05
CA SER A 159 23.16 28.27 108.93
C SER A 159 24.63 28.10 109.33
N VAL A 160 25.50 27.83 108.36
CA VAL A 160 26.97 27.77 108.55
C VAL A 160 27.59 29.00 107.91
N PHE A 161 28.21 29.88 108.70
CA PHE A 161 28.88 31.08 108.22
C PHE A 161 30.38 31.04 108.55
N LEU A 162 31.25 30.99 107.54
CA LEU A 162 32.70 30.87 107.71
C LEU A 162 33.44 31.83 106.77
N GLY A 163 34.04 32.90 107.31
CA GLY A 163 34.77 33.93 106.55
C GLY A 163 34.30 35.35 106.88
N GLY A 164 35.15 36.36 106.70
CA GLY A 164 34.81 37.74 107.05
C GLY A 164 33.60 38.25 106.25
N GLY A 165 32.51 38.63 106.93
CA GLY A 165 31.27 39.13 106.32
C GLY A 165 30.33 38.05 105.73
N ALA A 166 30.61 36.76 105.93
CA ALA A 166 29.68 35.70 105.51
C ALA A 166 28.36 35.79 106.31
N GLY A 167 27.21 35.86 105.64
CA GLY A 167 25.89 35.94 106.28
C GLY A 167 25.65 37.19 107.15
N GLN A 168 26.38 38.28 106.93
CA GLN A 168 26.38 39.47 107.81
C GLN A 168 25.00 40.09 108.07
N ASN A 169 24.12 40.10 107.06
CA ASN A 169 22.76 40.67 107.16
C ASN A 169 21.67 39.63 107.41
N ASP A 170 22.03 38.36 107.67
CA ASP A 170 21.07 37.30 107.97
C ASP A 170 20.27 37.66 109.22
N ASP A 171 18.95 37.45 109.17
CA ASP A 171 18.03 37.77 110.26
C ASP A 171 18.08 36.77 111.43
N LEU A 172 18.96 35.77 111.34
CA LEU A 172 19.18 34.68 112.30
C LEU A 172 17.96 33.79 112.51
N SER A 173 16.92 33.91 111.67
CA SER A 173 15.81 32.98 111.64
C SER A 173 16.25 31.64 111.04
N THR A 174 15.40 30.60 111.09
CA THR A 174 15.79 29.21 110.75
C THR A 174 15.99 29.01 109.23
N ASN A 175 17.03 29.60 108.66
CA ASN A 175 17.26 29.74 107.23
C ASN A 175 18.02 28.56 106.60
N HIS A 176 18.81 27.79 107.35
CA HIS A 176 19.55 26.61 106.83
C HIS A 176 20.51 26.92 105.66
N ASN A 177 21.17 28.08 105.69
CA ASN A 177 22.13 28.49 104.67
C ASN A 177 23.54 27.91 104.93
N SER A 178 24.36 27.74 103.90
CA SER A 178 25.78 27.35 104.05
C SER A 178 26.68 28.35 103.32
N PHE A 179 27.14 29.39 104.01
CA PHE A 179 27.98 30.46 103.45
C PHE A 179 29.42 30.38 103.94
N ILE A 180 30.35 30.10 103.03
CA ILE A 180 31.76 29.88 103.32
C ILE A 180 32.60 30.70 102.33
N GLY A 181 33.38 31.65 102.82
CA GLY A 181 34.15 32.62 102.05
C GLY A 181 33.85 34.06 102.47
N ALA A 182 34.79 34.98 102.23
CA ALA A 182 34.59 36.38 102.60
C ALA A 182 33.37 36.97 101.87
N ASN A 183 32.45 37.59 102.60
CA ASN A 183 31.20 38.18 102.10
C ASN A 183 30.26 37.20 101.34
N ALA A 184 30.37 35.89 101.57
CA ALA A 184 29.43 34.93 101.02
C ALA A 184 28.03 35.15 101.63
N GLY A 185 27.01 35.35 100.80
CA GLY A 185 25.63 35.63 101.28
C GLY A 185 25.46 36.92 102.09
N TYR A 186 26.38 37.90 101.95
CA TYR A 186 26.45 39.10 102.81
C TYR A 186 25.11 39.82 102.98
N SER A 187 24.36 40.05 101.89
CA SER A 187 23.10 40.81 101.90
C SER A 187 21.86 39.97 102.16
N ASN A 188 22.01 38.64 102.32
CA ASN A 188 20.87 37.76 102.53
C ASN A 188 20.23 38.10 103.88
N THR A 189 18.93 38.35 103.87
CA THR A 189 18.15 38.71 105.07
C THR A 189 17.36 37.49 105.57
N SER A 190 16.42 36.99 104.77
CA SER A 190 15.53 35.87 105.12
C SER A 190 15.55 34.70 104.12
N GLY A 191 16.38 34.76 103.08
CA GLY A 191 16.44 33.72 102.06
C GLY A 191 17.01 32.41 102.62
N ALA A 192 16.32 31.30 102.40
CA ALA A 192 16.59 30.01 103.05
C ALA A 192 17.13 28.93 102.10
N TYR A 193 17.78 27.91 102.66
CA TYR A 193 18.31 26.73 101.97
C TYR A 193 19.30 27.05 100.84
N ASN A 194 20.10 28.10 100.99
CA ASN A 194 21.09 28.48 100.01
C ASN A 194 22.49 27.97 100.38
N VAL A 195 23.27 27.54 99.39
CA VAL A 195 24.69 27.22 99.51
C VAL A 195 25.50 28.32 98.83
N ALA A 196 26.45 28.95 99.52
CA ALA A 196 27.37 29.94 98.95
C ALA A 196 28.82 29.63 99.37
N LEU A 197 29.62 29.03 98.50
CA LEU A 197 31.02 28.65 98.78
C LEU A 197 31.97 29.41 97.87
N GLY A 198 32.61 30.46 98.38
CA GLY A 198 33.55 31.32 97.66
C GLY A 198 33.43 32.78 98.09
N SER A 199 34.50 33.57 97.91
CA SER A 199 34.46 34.99 98.24
C SER A 199 33.42 35.72 97.38
N SER A 200 32.52 36.45 98.03
CA SER A 200 31.38 37.17 97.44
C SER A 200 30.41 36.29 96.63
N ALA A 201 30.39 34.97 96.85
CA ALA A 201 29.32 34.12 96.31
C ALA A 201 27.96 34.56 96.91
N PHE A 202 26.92 34.66 96.09
CA PHE A 202 25.56 34.99 96.54
C PHE A 202 25.43 36.32 97.33
N ASN A 203 26.31 37.29 97.06
CA ASN A 203 26.53 38.46 97.91
C ASN A 203 25.36 39.45 98.01
N LEU A 204 24.70 39.75 96.88
CA LEU A 204 23.59 40.70 96.78
C LEU A 204 22.23 40.02 96.72
N ASN A 205 22.10 38.77 97.17
CA ASN A 205 20.78 38.17 97.41
C ASN A 205 20.14 38.77 98.66
N THR A 206 18.81 38.98 98.69
CA THR A 206 18.08 39.45 99.88
C THR A 206 17.10 38.40 100.42
N THR A 207 16.23 37.84 99.58
CA THR A 207 15.16 36.89 100.01
C THR A 207 15.09 35.59 99.19
N ALA A 208 15.92 35.44 98.14
CA ALA A 208 15.86 34.25 97.29
C ALA A 208 16.35 33.00 98.03
N SER A 209 15.69 31.88 97.74
CA SER A 209 15.84 30.62 98.45
C SER A 209 16.17 29.47 97.49
N GLN A 210 16.73 28.37 98.04
CA GLN A 210 17.05 27.12 97.31
C GLN A 210 18.10 27.26 96.20
N ASN A 211 19.08 28.15 96.36
CA ASN A 211 20.15 28.35 95.37
C ASN A 211 21.47 27.69 95.78
N THR A 212 22.24 27.24 94.80
CA THR A 212 23.62 26.78 94.98
C THR A 212 24.57 27.72 94.26
N ALA A 213 25.49 28.36 94.97
CA ALA A 213 26.50 29.27 94.46
C ALA A 213 27.89 28.82 94.93
N ILE A 214 28.75 28.37 94.03
CA ILE A 214 30.10 27.86 94.38
C ILE A 214 31.12 28.51 93.45
N GLY A 215 32.05 29.29 93.99
CA GLY A 215 33.06 30.04 93.25
C GLY A 215 33.01 31.54 93.55
N TYR A 216 34.09 32.26 93.23
CA TYR A 216 34.17 33.71 93.44
C TYR A 216 33.08 34.45 92.66
N ARG A 217 32.28 35.26 93.35
CA ARG A 217 31.17 36.04 92.78
C ARG A 217 30.20 35.19 91.92
N SER A 218 30.05 33.91 92.25
CA SER A 218 28.98 33.07 91.70
C SER A 218 27.63 33.54 92.23
N LEU A 219 26.61 33.60 91.36
CA LEU A 219 25.27 34.11 91.65
C LEU A 219 25.31 35.43 92.43
N PHE A 220 26.21 36.34 92.03
CA PHE A 220 26.54 37.55 92.80
C PHE A 220 25.31 38.40 93.07
N THR A 221 24.44 38.51 92.05
CA THR A 221 23.14 39.11 92.18
C THR A 221 22.05 38.08 92.02
N GLN A 222 21.07 38.14 92.93
CA GLN A 222 19.84 37.37 92.89
C GLN A 222 18.82 38.10 93.78
N SER A 223 18.42 39.30 93.37
CA SER A 223 17.67 40.22 94.24
C SER A 223 16.25 40.44 93.74
N TYR A 224 15.28 39.93 94.50
CA TYR A 224 13.86 40.27 94.36
C TYR A 224 13.32 40.66 95.73
N SER A 225 12.71 41.84 95.84
CA SER A 225 12.08 42.27 97.09
C SER A 225 10.62 41.82 97.12
N ASN A 226 10.38 40.65 97.69
CA ASN A 226 9.05 40.05 97.81
C ASN A 226 8.36 40.40 99.15
N SER A 227 8.46 41.64 99.62
CA SER A 227 7.93 42.05 100.94
C SER A 227 8.35 41.11 102.10
N GLY A 228 9.55 40.50 102.00
CA GLY A 228 10.09 39.54 102.96
C GLY A 228 9.65 38.07 102.80
N ALA A 229 8.76 37.75 101.85
CA ALA A 229 8.30 36.38 101.62
C ALA A 229 9.34 35.53 100.85
N LEU A 230 9.56 34.31 101.32
CA LEU A 230 10.45 33.33 100.71
C LEU A 230 10.06 33.07 99.25
N TYR A 231 11.02 33.20 98.34
CA TYR A 231 10.83 32.88 96.91
C TYR A 231 11.87 31.83 96.48
N PRO A 232 11.46 30.59 96.18
CA PRO A 232 12.38 29.55 95.74
C PRO A 232 12.77 29.76 94.28
N THR A 233 14.00 30.21 94.04
CA THR A 233 14.49 30.50 92.70
C THR A 233 15.25 29.35 92.06
N ASN A 234 15.68 28.35 92.84
CA ASN A 234 16.25 27.09 92.34
C ASN A 234 17.40 27.23 91.33
N ASN A 235 18.25 28.26 91.47
CA ASN A 235 19.38 28.43 90.57
C ASN A 235 20.62 27.68 91.09
N THR A 236 21.35 27.04 90.18
CA THR A 236 22.67 26.44 90.45
C THR A 236 23.73 27.23 89.69
N ALA A 237 24.75 27.73 90.38
CA ALA A 237 25.85 28.53 89.85
C ALA A 237 27.18 28.02 90.40
N ILE A 238 27.97 27.32 89.59
CA ILE A 238 29.23 26.71 90.01
C ILE A 238 30.34 27.19 89.06
N GLY A 239 31.21 28.08 89.52
CA GLY A 239 32.31 28.66 88.75
C GLY A 239 32.60 30.11 89.11
N PHE A 240 33.75 30.61 88.68
CA PHE A 240 34.11 32.04 88.80
C PHE A 240 33.12 32.88 87.97
N TYR A 241 32.40 33.81 88.61
CA TYR A 241 31.35 34.63 87.96
C TYR A 241 30.20 33.86 87.26
N ALA A 242 29.94 32.60 87.62
CA ALA A 242 28.77 31.89 87.11
C ALA A 242 27.49 32.64 87.56
N LEU A 243 26.57 32.92 86.65
CA LEU A 243 25.27 33.55 86.90
C LEU A 243 25.36 34.92 87.62
N TYR A 244 26.35 35.74 87.26
CA TYR A 244 26.73 36.96 87.98
C TYR A 244 25.60 38.02 88.08
N ASN A 245 24.93 38.35 86.98
CA ASN A 245 23.95 39.44 86.88
C ASN A 245 22.48 38.98 86.93
N ASN A 246 22.16 37.86 87.59
CA ASN A 246 20.79 37.35 87.70
C ASN A 246 19.88 38.28 88.52
N GLN A 247 18.90 38.89 87.86
CA GLN A 247 18.07 39.95 88.42
C GLN A 247 16.59 39.65 88.19
N PRO A 248 15.96 38.87 89.09
CA PRO A 248 14.53 38.64 89.03
C PRO A 248 13.77 39.97 89.24
N THR A 249 12.84 40.31 88.37
CA THR A 249 11.97 41.51 88.51
C THR A 249 10.57 41.16 89.04
N ASN A 250 10.20 39.88 89.00
CA ASN A 250 8.96 39.31 89.55
C ASN A 250 9.13 37.81 89.88
N THR A 251 8.07 37.16 90.37
CA THR A 251 8.02 35.74 90.75
C THR A 251 7.99 34.74 89.57
N THR A 252 8.38 35.14 88.36
CA THR A 252 8.40 34.29 87.16
C THR A 252 9.65 34.52 86.31
N THR A 253 10.66 35.22 86.83
CA THR A 253 11.88 35.62 86.11
C THR A 253 13.13 35.24 86.91
N GLY A 254 14.25 35.02 86.21
CA GLY A 254 15.56 34.81 86.85
C GLY A 254 15.65 33.54 87.71
N ASP A 255 14.81 32.54 87.44
CA ASP A 255 14.63 31.30 88.21
C ASP A 255 14.95 30.03 87.38
N GLU A 256 15.24 28.93 88.10
CA GLU A 256 15.49 27.59 87.57
C GLU A 256 16.60 27.51 86.49
N ASN A 257 17.66 28.32 86.66
CA ASN A 257 18.84 28.28 85.80
C ASN A 257 19.96 27.43 86.39
N THR A 258 20.63 26.64 85.55
CA THR A 258 21.84 25.89 85.90
C THR A 258 23.03 26.47 85.15
N ALA A 259 24.04 26.98 85.85
CA ALA A 259 25.24 27.62 85.33
C ALA A 259 26.48 26.93 85.92
N VAL A 260 27.19 26.12 85.14
CA VAL A 260 28.37 25.37 85.60
C VAL A 260 29.56 25.68 84.70
N GLY A 261 30.51 26.47 85.18
CA GLY A 261 31.68 26.94 84.44
C GLY A 261 31.91 28.43 84.66
N SER A 262 33.14 28.87 84.44
CA SER A 262 33.50 30.28 84.63
C SER A 262 32.72 31.17 83.66
N SER A 263 32.08 32.20 84.20
CA SER A 263 31.23 33.17 83.48
C SER A 263 30.10 32.55 82.65
N SER A 264 29.66 31.33 83.00
CA SER A 264 28.44 30.76 82.45
C SER A 264 27.23 31.60 82.87
N LEU A 265 26.32 31.92 81.95
CA LEU A 265 25.13 32.78 82.19
C LEU A 265 25.47 34.16 82.83
N TYR A 266 26.63 34.73 82.54
CA TYR A 266 27.15 35.94 83.22
C TYR A 266 26.16 37.12 83.24
N SER A 267 25.50 37.41 82.12
CA SER A 267 24.64 38.59 81.95
C SER A 267 23.13 38.32 82.13
N ASN A 268 22.73 37.09 82.48
CA ASN A 268 21.30 36.70 82.60
C ASN A 268 20.56 37.68 83.49
N THR A 269 19.59 38.45 82.99
CA THR A 269 18.81 39.37 83.85
C THR A 269 17.54 38.67 84.33
N THR A 270 16.60 38.40 83.42
CA THR A 270 15.27 37.85 83.73
C THR A 270 15.02 36.47 83.10
N GLY A 271 15.96 35.94 82.30
CA GLY A 271 15.85 34.63 81.67
C GLY A 271 15.71 33.48 82.68
N ARG A 272 14.92 32.47 82.32
CA ARG A 272 14.61 31.32 83.17
C ARG A 272 14.75 29.99 82.45
N TRP A 273 14.85 28.89 83.19
CA TRP A 273 14.97 27.53 82.65
C TRP A 273 16.14 27.34 81.68
N ASN A 274 17.23 28.08 81.89
CA ASN A 274 18.43 27.94 81.07
C ASN A 274 19.43 26.96 81.73
N THR A 275 20.01 26.06 80.94
CA THR A 275 21.09 25.17 81.39
C THR A 275 22.36 25.50 80.63
N ALA A 276 23.34 26.10 81.27
CA ALA A 276 24.62 26.50 80.71
C ALA A 276 25.77 25.75 81.43
N THR A 277 26.54 24.96 80.70
CA THR A 277 27.71 24.23 81.21
C THR A 277 28.90 24.48 80.30
N GLY A 278 29.95 25.13 80.81
CA GLY A 278 31.15 25.50 80.05
C GLY A 278 31.68 26.90 80.38
N TYR A 279 32.87 27.21 79.88
CA TYR A 279 33.44 28.56 79.95
C TYR A 279 32.66 29.52 79.05
N ASN A 280 32.12 30.61 79.58
CA ASN A 280 31.29 31.60 78.85
C ASN A 280 30.06 31.03 78.12
N SER A 281 29.54 29.86 78.53
CA SER A 281 28.28 29.34 77.96
C SER A 281 27.12 30.28 78.31
N LEU A 282 26.32 30.71 77.33
CA LEU A 282 25.20 31.67 77.50
C LEU A 282 25.59 33.04 78.10
N TYR A 283 26.82 33.52 77.82
CA TYR A 283 27.40 34.70 78.48
C TYR A 283 26.54 35.97 78.45
N SER A 284 25.93 36.30 77.31
CA SER A 284 25.21 37.57 77.09
C SER A 284 23.69 37.49 77.27
N ASN A 285 23.14 36.35 77.72
CA ASN A 285 21.68 36.17 77.83
C ASN A 285 21.07 37.29 78.65
N LEU A 286 20.08 38.02 78.14
CA LEU A 286 19.40 39.06 78.91
C LEU A 286 18.04 38.56 79.40
N THR A 287 17.20 38.12 78.46
CA THR A 287 15.79 37.75 78.71
C THR A 287 15.41 36.36 78.17
N GLY A 288 16.31 35.70 77.43
CA GLY A 288 16.02 34.40 76.79
C GLY A 288 15.74 33.27 77.79
N PHE A 289 14.82 32.38 77.45
CA PHE A 289 14.38 31.26 78.29
C PHE A 289 14.41 29.91 77.56
N TYR A 290 14.43 28.81 78.33
CA TYR A 290 14.53 27.42 77.83
C TYR A 290 15.76 27.11 76.95
N ASN A 291 16.87 27.83 77.15
CA ASN A 291 18.09 27.56 76.37
C ASN A 291 18.99 26.53 77.06
N VAL A 292 19.54 25.58 76.30
CA VAL A 292 20.54 24.62 76.74
C VAL A 292 21.86 24.95 76.03
N ALA A 293 22.93 25.22 76.76
CA ALA A 293 24.26 25.53 76.25
C ALA A 293 25.31 24.67 76.95
N ASN A 294 25.74 23.59 76.31
CA ASN A 294 26.76 22.68 76.83
C ASN A 294 28.01 22.74 75.94
N GLY A 295 29.03 23.49 76.38
CA GLY A 295 30.27 23.73 75.66
C GLY A 295 30.85 25.11 75.92
N ALA A 296 32.16 25.28 75.69
CA ALA A 296 32.81 26.58 75.83
C ALA A 296 32.27 27.56 74.78
N ARG A 297 31.78 28.73 75.23
CA ARG A 297 31.18 29.79 74.41
C ARG A 297 29.98 29.32 73.56
N ALA A 298 29.28 28.28 73.98
CA ALA A 298 27.99 27.93 73.38
C ALA A 298 26.97 29.04 73.68
N LEU A 299 26.26 29.55 72.67
CA LEU A 299 25.26 30.64 72.80
C LEU A 299 25.80 31.93 73.47
N ASP A 300 27.08 32.27 73.25
CA ASP A 300 27.77 33.40 73.92
C ASP A 300 27.06 34.76 73.73
N ALA A 301 26.56 35.07 72.53
CA ALA A 301 25.92 36.33 72.18
C ALA A 301 24.38 36.35 72.32
N ASN A 302 23.74 35.29 72.82
CA ASN A 302 22.27 35.24 72.96
C ASN A 302 21.80 36.38 73.84
N THR A 303 20.80 37.17 73.41
CA THR A 303 20.24 38.25 74.24
C THR A 303 18.78 37.96 74.61
N SER A 304 17.97 37.53 73.65
CA SER A 304 16.53 37.30 73.80
C SER A 304 16.00 36.03 73.12
N GLY A 305 16.86 35.28 72.42
CA GLY A 305 16.47 34.03 71.77
C GLY A 305 16.04 32.95 72.76
N ASN A 306 15.00 32.19 72.42
CA ASN A 306 14.36 31.20 73.28
C ASN A 306 14.44 29.79 72.71
N SER A 307 14.37 28.80 73.59
CA SER A 307 14.26 27.38 73.24
C SER A 307 15.37 26.87 72.31
N ASN A 308 16.58 27.41 72.44
CA ASN A 308 17.74 26.99 71.67
C ASN A 308 18.53 25.90 72.40
N VAL A 309 19.01 24.89 71.68
CA VAL A 309 19.88 23.82 72.21
C VAL A 309 21.22 23.88 71.51
N ALA A 310 22.28 24.25 72.21
CA ALA A 310 23.66 24.33 71.75
C ALA A 310 24.53 23.33 72.51
N VAL A 311 25.05 22.32 71.83
CA VAL A 311 25.93 21.29 72.39
C VAL A 311 27.20 21.22 71.55
N GLY A 312 28.29 21.76 72.05
CA GLY A 312 29.56 21.89 71.35
C GLY A 312 30.27 23.21 71.65
N VAL A 313 31.58 23.27 71.37
CA VAL A 313 32.35 24.52 71.49
C VAL A 313 31.86 25.50 70.42
N THR A 314 31.59 26.75 70.81
CA THR A 314 31.15 27.84 69.92
C THR A 314 29.90 27.55 69.06
N SER A 315 29.07 26.58 69.45
CA SER A 315 27.76 26.34 68.81
C SER A 315 26.83 27.52 69.09
N LEU A 316 26.12 28.02 68.06
CA LEU A 316 25.23 29.20 68.16
C LEU A 316 25.91 30.47 68.73
N PHE A 317 27.22 30.65 68.49
CA PHE A 317 28.03 31.71 69.11
C PHE A 317 27.47 33.13 68.95
N ASN A 318 27.11 33.55 67.73
CA ASN A 318 26.61 34.90 67.41
C ASN A 318 25.06 35.00 67.35
N ASN A 319 24.32 34.02 67.89
CA ASN A 319 22.86 34.12 67.93
C ASN A 319 22.42 35.22 68.87
N THR A 320 21.71 36.26 68.41
CA THR A 320 21.26 37.36 69.27
C THR A 320 19.79 37.23 69.68
N SER A 321 18.91 36.87 68.73
CA SER A 321 17.45 36.75 68.93
C SER A 321 16.81 35.51 68.32
N GLY A 322 17.54 34.73 67.50
CA GLY A 322 17.02 33.51 66.86
C GLY A 322 16.53 32.49 67.89
N SER A 323 15.41 31.82 67.59
CA SER A 323 14.73 30.90 68.52
C SER A 323 14.47 29.53 67.90
N PHE A 324 14.24 28.52 68.75
CA PHE A 324 13.94 27.14 68.33
C PHE A 324 15.02 26.49 67.45
N ASN A 325 16.30 26.82 67.70
CA ASN A 325 17.41 26.22 66.97
C ASN A 325 18.06 25.06 67.74
N PHE A 326 18.45 24.00 67.05
CA PHE A 326 19.24 22.88 67.60
C PHE A 326 20.62 22.84 66.93
N ALA A 327 21.69 22.96 67.70
CA ALA A 327 23.08 22.98 67.25
C ALA A 327 23.91 21.94 68.02
N GLY A 328 24.07 20.74 67.47
CA GLY A 328 24.87 19.64 68.03
C GLY A 328 26.18 19.45 67.27
N GLY A 329 27.26 20.11 67.67
CA GLY A 329 28.57 20.04 67.03
C GLY A 329 29.35 21.35 67.15
N GLY A 330 30.69 21.28 67.12
CA GLY A 330 31.55 22.46 67.25
C GLY A 330 31.28 23.48 66.13
N SER A 331 31.05 24.74 66.49
CA SER A 331 30.71 25.83 65.55
C SER A 331 29.50 25.57 64.66
N ALA A 332 28.59 24.67 65.03
CA ALA A 332 27.29 24.55 64.37
C ALA A 332 26.48 25.84 64.59
N LEU A 333 25.84 26.37 63.53
CA LEU A 333 25.05 27.61 63.57
C LEU A 333 25.83 28.84 64.12
N PHE A 334 27.14 28.94 63.86
CA PHE A 334 28.01 29.95 64.47
C PHE A 334 27.54 31.40 64.26
N ASN A 335 27.11 31.79 63.05
CA ASN A 335 26.64 33.14 62.71
C ASN A 335 25.11 33.32 62.69
N ASN A 336 24.35 32.35 63.20
CA ASN A 336 22.88 32.29 63.07
C ASN A 336 22.14 33.40 63.83
N ASN A 337 21.28 34.17 63.15
CA ASN A 337 20.27 35.01 63.81
C ASN A 337 18.82 34.66 63.42
N ALA A 338 18.63 33.49 62.80
CA ALA A 338 17.35 32.98 62.28
C ALA A 338 16.73 31.93 63.22
N SER A 339 15.51 31.48 62.92
CA SER A 339 14.77 30.51 63.76
C SER A 339 14.52 29.16 63.07
N TYR A 340 14.18 28.15 63.86
CA TYR A 340 13.75 26.81 63.40
C TYR A 340 14.80 25.99 62.62
N ASN A 341 16.09 26.20 62.90
CA ASN A 341 17.17 25.46 62.24
C ASN A 341 17.68 24.27 63.08
N VAL A 342 17.97 23.15 62.42
CA VAL A 342 18.59 21.96 63.02
C VAL A 342 19.96 21.75 62.37
N ALA A 343 21.04 21.86 63.15
CA ALA A 343 22.41 21.65 62.72
C ALA A 343 23.11 20.60 63.59
N VAL A 344 23.58 19.50 62.99
CA VAL A 344 24.29 18.42 63.69
C VAL A 344 25.58 18.08 62.94
N GLY A 345 26.73 18.40 63.53
CA GLY A 345 28.05 18.23 62.91
C GLY A 345 28.92 19.47 63.07
N HIS A 346 30.24 19.30 62.90
CA HIS A 346 31.17 20.42 62.95
C HIS A 346 30.93 21.37 61.77
N GLN A 347 30.74 22.66 62.07
CA GLN A 347 30.45 23.73 61.08
C GLN A 347 29.22 23.50 60.19
N ALA A 348 28.24 22.73 60.65
CA ALA A 348 26.92 22.66 59.99
C ALA A 348 26.20 24.02 60.14
N LEU A 349 25.66 24.57 59.04
CA LEU A 349 25.04 25.91 59.00
C LEU A 349 25.91 27.04 59.57
N TYR A 350 27.23 27.00 59.33
CA TYR A 350 28.20 27.93 59.95
C TYR A 350 27.91 29.42 59.66
N GLU A 351 27.61 29.77 58.41
CA GLU A 351 27.37 31.17 57.98
C GLU A 351 25.88 31.57 57.86
N ASN A 352 24.95 30.80 58.45
CA ASN A 352 23.52 31.15 58.41
C ASN A 352 23.29 32.53 59.01
N THR A 353 22.73 33.49 58.27
CA THR A 353 22.45 34.83 58.83
C THR A 353 20.96 35.02 59.11
N SER A 354 20.09 34.74 58.13
CA SER A 354 18.64 34.87 58.25
C SER A 354 17.84 33.67 57.72
N GLY A 355 18.49 32.59 57.27
CA GLY A 355 17.79 31.44 56.70
C GLY A 355 17.02 30.62 57.74
N GLU A 356 15.76 30.30 57.51
CA GLU A 356 14.86 29.60 58.43
C GLU A 356 14.49 28.18 57.96
N GLU A 357 14.07 27.34 58.91
CA GLU A 357 13.54 25.99 58.66
C GLU A 357 14.52 25.05 57.92
N ASN A 358 15.82 25.19 58.16
CA ASN A 358 16.84 24.35 57.54
C ASN A 358 17.26 23.17 58.43
N ILE A 359 17.45 21.99 57.83
CA ILE A 359 18.00 20.78 58.47
C ILE A 359 19.37 20.47 57.86
N ALA A 360 20.44 20.54 58.64
CA ALA A 360 21.81 20.24 58.22
C ALA A 360 22.45 19.21 59.15
N ILE A 361 22.70 18.00 58.65
CA ILE A 361 23.29 16.88 59.42
C ILE A 361 24.52 16.37 58.69
N GLY A 362 25.71 16.64 59.22
CA GLY A 362 27.00 16.24 58.66
C GLY A 362 28.10 17.28 58.87
N TYR A 363 29.35 16.88 58.61
CA TYR A 363 30.48 17.81 58.58
C TYR A 363 30.28 18.84 57.45
N GLN A 364 30.26 20.14 57.80
CA GLN A 364 30.09 21.25 56.86
C GLN A 364 28.84 21.18 55.97
N ALA A 365 27.77 20.50 56.41
CA ALA A 365 26.48 20.55 55.73
C ALA A 365 25.93 21.99 55.79
N MET A 366 25.53 22.55 54.63
CA MET A 366 25.08 23.96 54.51
C MET A 366 26.04 25.01 55.08
N ASN A 367 27.35 24.81 54.93
CA ASN A 367 28.35 25.68 55.56
C ASN A 367 28.17 27.18 55.25
N SER A 368 27.93 27.52 53.98
CA SER A 368 27.81 28.90 53.50
C SER A 368 26.36 29.33 53.20
N ASN A 369 25.35 28.73 53.84
CA ASN A 369 23.96 29.21 53.71
C ASN A 369 23.86 30.61 54.32
N THR A 370 23.47 31.65 53.57
CA THR A 370 23.30 33.00 54.14
C THR A 370 21.83 33.40 54.33
N LEU A 371 21.01 33.12 53.31
CA LEU A 371 19.59 33.53 53.19
C LEU A 371 18.63 32.39 52.79
N GLY A 372 19.12 31.16 52.58
CA GLY A 372 18.29 30.06 52.05
C GLY A 372 17.39 29.44 53.12
N ASP A 373 16.13 29.18 52.75
CA ASP A 373 15.10 28.64 53.64
C ASP A 373 14.63 27.25 53.20
N ASN A 374 14.06 26.48 54.13
CA ASN A 374 13.37 25.21 53.83
C ASN A 374 14.26 24.16 53.13
N ASN A 375 15.55 24.13 53.43
CA ASN A 375 16.46 23.14 52.86
C ASN A 375 16.69 21.96 53.82
N THR A 376 16.90 20.76 53.28
CA THR A 376 17.36 19.57 54.01
C THR A 376 18.67 19.08 53.42
N ALA A 377 19.73 19.00 54.22
CA ALA A 377 21.06 18.51 53.86
C ALA A 377 21.52 17.44 54.85
N ILE A 378 21.71 16.22 54.37
CA ILE A 378 22.18 15.09 55.19
C ILE A 378 23.39 14.47 54.48
N GLY A 379 24.58 14.65 55.04
CA GLY A 379 25.84 14.18 54.48
C GLY A 379 26.97 15.20 54.62
N GLN A 380 28.20 14.74 54.47
CA GLN A 380 29.37 15.61 54.42
C GLN A 380 29.24 16.59 53.24
N ASN A 381 29.39 17.89 53.49
CA ASN A 381 29.33 18.96 52.48
C ASN A 381 28.05 18.95 51.62
N ALA A 382 26.96 18.33 52.10
CA ALA A 382 25.68 18.41 51.42
C ALA A 382 25.20 19.87 51.44
N LEU A 383 24.83 20.41 50.28
CA LEU A 383 24.48 21.83 50.11
C LEU A 383 25.57 22.79 50.64
N TYR A 384 26.86 22.49 50.45
CA TYR A 384 27.96 23.28 51.03
C TYR A 384 27.88 24.79 50.76
N SER A 385 27.63 25.18 49.51
CA SER A 385 27.52 26.59 49.08
C SER A 385 26.10 26.94 48.67
N VAL A 386 25.34 27.59 49.55
CA VAL A 386 23.95 28.00 49.31
C VAL A 386 23.79 29.51 49.43
N VAL A 387 23.64 30.18 48.30
CA VAL A 387 23.31 31.62 48.25
C VAL A 387 21.92 31.74 47.63
N ASN A 388 20.90 32.08 48.44
CA ASN A 388 19.49 32.24 48.05
C ASN A 388 18.72 30.97 47.59
N ALA A 389 19.24 29.76 47.82
CA ALA A 389 18.53 28.53 47.43
C ALA A 389 17.46 28.15 48.47
N TYR A 390 16.27 27.75 48.01
CA TYR A 390 15.15 27.36 48.87
C TYR A 390 14.54 26.01 48.49
N GLY A 391 14.00 25.29 49.45
CA GLY A 391 13.20 24.09 49.20
C GLY A 391 13.99 22.92 48.60
N ASN A 392 15.29 22.81 48.86
CA ASN A 392 16.12 21.72 48.33
C ASN A 392 16.24 20.55 49.32
N THR A 393 16.25 19.31 48.81
CA THR A 393 16.55 18.10 49.60
C THR A 393 17.83 17.44 49.07
N ALA A 394 18.90 17.44 49.85
CA ALA A 394 20.20 16.84 49.52
C ALA A 394 20.57 15.76 50.54
N VAL A 395 20.68 14.51 50.10
CA VAL A 395 21.04 13.36 50.95
C VAL A 395 22.20 12.60 50.31
N GLY A 396 23.38 12.68 50.90
CA GLY A 396 24.62 12.08 50.39
C GLY A 396 25.82 13.01 50.50
N SER A 397 27.04 12.45 50.48
CA SER A 397 28.26 13.25 50.49
C SER A 397 28.38 14.09 49.21
N ASN A 398 28.63 15.40 49.38
CA ASN A 398 28.68 16.43 48.33
C ASN A 398 27.42 16.51 47.44
N ALA A 399 26.27 16.01 47.90
CA ALA A 399 25.01 16.20 47.19
C ALA A 399 24.70 17.71 47.14
N MET A 400 24.43 18.25 45.94
CA MET A 400 24.21 19.69 45.72
C MET A 400 25.34 20.61 46.24
N TYR A 401 26.61 20.21 46.15
CA TYR A 401 27.75 20.96 46.71
C TYR A 401 27.77 22.46 46.34
N SER A 402 27.47 22.81 45.08
CA SER A 402 27.55 24.18 44.56
C SER A 402 26.18 24.79 44.17
N ASN A 403 25.07 24.35 44.78
CA ASN A 403 23.74 24.72 44.30
C ASN A 403 23.27 26.12 44.69
N THR A 404 22.93 26.96 43.69
CA THR A 404 22.35 28.30 43.89
C THR A 404 20.87 28.43 43.53
N GLY A 405 20.22 27.35 43.05
CA GLY A 405 18.80 27.34 42.67
C GLY A 405 17.91 26.49 43.60
N GLY A 406 16.58 26.64 43.48
CA GLY A 406 15.61 26.07 44.44
C GLY A 406 14.80 24.86 43.95
N VAL A 407 14.09 24.21 44.88
CA VAL A 407 13.13 23.12 44.62
C VAL A 407 13.76 21.90 43.93
N ASN A 408 14.97 21.52 44.33
CA ASN A 408 15.65 20.33 43.80
C ASN A 408 15.65 19.18 44.82
N THR A 409 15.70 17.93 44.34
CA THR A 409 15.91 16.73 45.17
C THR A 409 17.14 15.99 44.65
N ALA A 410 18.14 15.75 45.49
CA ALA A 410 19.36 15.01 45.18
C ALA A 410 19.61 13.95 46.25
N VAL A 411 19.61 12.68 45.87
CA VAL A 411 19.86 11.55 46.79
C VAL A 411 20.95 10.67 46.20
N GLY A 412 22.15 10.70 46.78
CA GLY A 412 23.32 9.97 46.31
C GLY A 412 24.61 10.78 46.43
N VAL A 413 25.74 10.09 46.45
CA VAL A 413 27.07 10.74 46.47
C VAL A 413 27.30 11.53 45.18
N ASN A 414 27.75 12.78 45.32
CA ASN A 414 27.99 13.72 44.22
C ASN A 414 26.78 13.95 43.29
N SER A 415 25.57 13.64 43.74
CA SER A 415 24.34 13.94 42.99
C SER A 415 24.16 15.46 42.90
N MET A 416 23.96 15.98 41.70
CA MET A 416 23.85 17.42 41.42
C MET A 416 25.02 18.27 41.96
N TYR A 417 26.25 17.78 41.86
CA TYR A 417 27.44 18.43 42.46
C TYR A 417 27.63 19.92 42.05
N SER A 418 27.29 20.31 40.82
CA SER A 418 27.65 21.62 40.22
C SER A 418 26.50 22.51 39.71
N GLY A 419 25.32 22.52 40.35
CA GLY A 419 24.14 23.24 39.83
C GLY A 419 24.10 24.77 40.06
N LEU A 420 24.52 25.59 39.08
CA LEU A 420 24.42 27.05 39.17
C LEU A 420 23.07 27.55 38.58
N GLY A 421 22.10 27.87 39.44
CA GLY A 421 20.80 28.42 39.01
C GLY A 421 19.77 27.39 38.54
N VAL A 422 19.91 26.14 38.98
CA VAL A 422 19.05 25.01 38.58
C VAL A 422 17.76 24.92 39.42
N ARG A 423 16.60 24.64 38.81
CA ARG A 423 15.31 24.55 39.53
C ARG A 423 14.52 23.29 39.17
N GLY A 424 13.87 22.68 40.17
CA GLY A 424 12.85 21.66 39.91
C GLY A 424 13.40 20.31 39.45
N ASN A 425 14.66 19.98 39.73
CA ASN A 425 15.27 18.73 39.31
C ASN A 425 15.10 17.62 40.36
N THR A 426 14.94 16.38 39.90
CA THR A 426 14.95 15.17 40.74
C THR A 426 16.12 14.29 40.34
N ALA A 427 17.10 14.11 41.20
CA ALA A 427 18.32 13.33 40.98
C ALA A 427 18.46 12.25 42.06
N VAL A 428 18.43 10.97 41.67
CA VAL A 428 18.50 9.84 42.60
C VAL A 428 19.50 8.80 42.08
N GLY A 429 20.62 8.62 42.76
CA GLY A 429 21.72 7.76 42.35
C GLY A 429 23.06 8.48 42.45
N ALA A 430 24.15 7.71 42.54
CA ALA A 430 25.49 8.27 42.57
C ALA A 430 25.81 8.99 41.24
N TYR A 431 26.48 10.14 41.33
CA TYR A 431 26.93 10.93 40.18
C TYR A 431 25.82 11.35 39.19
N THR A 432 24.56 11.29 39.60
CA THR A 432 23.44 11.83 38.80
C THR A 432 23.60 13.33 38.65
N MET A 433 23.50 13.85 37.43
CA MET A 433 23.62 15.30 37.17
C MET A 433 24.90 15.94 37.74
N GLN A 434 26.01 15.21 37.87
CA GLN A 434 27.22 15.71 38.55
C GLN A 434 27.78 16.97 37.89
N ASN A 435 27.90 16.96 36.55
CA ASN A 435 28.41 18.06 35.74
C ASN A 435 27.27 18.78 35.02
N ASN A 436 26.15 18.97 35.72
CA ASN A 436 24.99 19.70 35.22
C ASN A 436 24.99 21.09 35.85
N THR A 437 25.50 22.06 35.10
CA THR A 437 25.66 23.45 35.56
C THR A 437 24.41 24.29 35.33
N TRP A 438 23.64 23.98 34.28
CA TRP A 438 22.38 24.63 33.94
C TRP A 438 21.37 23.60 33.41
N GLY A 439 20.13 23.66 33.90
CA GLY A 439 19.09 22.69 33.57
C GLY A 439 18.00 22.70 34.64
N SER A 440 16.74 22.79 34.23
CA SER A 440 15.59 22.81 35.13
C SER A 440 14.56 21.76 34.69
N TYR A 441 13.79 21.27 35.65
CA TYR A 441 12.73 20.28 35.44
C TYR A 441 13.22 18.94 34.85
N ASN A 442 14.45 18.54 35.16
CA ASN A 442 15.01 17.25 34.77
C ASN A 442 14.74 16.17 35.83
N THR A 443 14.49 14.94 35.39
CA THR A 443 14.40 13.75 36.26
C THR A 443 15.53 12.80 35.89
N ALA A 444 16.46 12.53 36.81
CA ALA A 444 17.59 11.63 36.63
C ALA A 444 17.61 10.56 37.75
N ILE A 445 17.41 9.30 37.40
CA ILE A 445 17.38 8.18 38.35
C ILE A 445 18.29 7.06 37.86
N GLY A 446 19.31 6.69 38.64
CA GLY A 446 20.30 5.68 38.30
C GLY A 446 21.73 6.23 38.30
N ASP A 447 22.73 5.36 38.45
CA ASP A 447 24.13 5.78 38.48
C ASP A 447 24.54 6.47 37.17
N MET A 448 25.13 7.66 37.29
CA MET A 448 25.56 8.52 36.17
C MET A 448 24.45 8.83 35.15
N ALA A 449 23.17 8.81 35.55
CA ALA A 449 22.08 9.32 34.71
C ALA A 449 22.20 10.84 34.55
N LEU A 450 22.07 11.33 33.30
CA LEU A 450 22.25 12.74 32.95
C LEU A 450 23.56 13.35 33.48
N PHE A 451 24.66 12.58 33.44
CA PHE A 451 25.94 12.90 34.08
C PHE A 451 26.52 14.26 33.66
N THR A 452 26.48 14.56 32.36
CA THR A 452 27.04 15.78 31.77
C THR A 452 25.98 16.57 31.02
N GLN A 453 25.78 17.82 31.44
CA GLN A 453 24.97 18.83 30.76
C GLN A 453 25.57 20.20 31.07
N SER A 454 26.67 20.53 30.40
CA SER A 454 27.48 21.71 30.71
C SER A 454 27.70 22.55 29.46
N TYR A 455 27.22 23.80 29.48
CA TYR A 455 27.57 24.80 28.48
C TYR A 455 27.89 26.15 29.12
N ASP A 456 29.09 26.64 28.84
CA ASP A 456 29.76 27.78 29.48
C ASP A 456 29.22 29.16 29.04
N ASN A 457 27.90 29.38 29.09
CA ASN A 457 27.35 30.73 28.88
C ASN A 457 26.12 31.01 29.75
N SER A 458 26.16 32.14 30.42
CA SER A 458 25.32 32.57 31.54
C SER A 458 23.90 33.05 31.15
N ALA A 459 23.34 32.55 30.05
CA ALA A 459 22.07 33.03 29.50
C ALA A 459 21.04 31.93 29.17
N SER A 460 20.21 31.56 30.16
CA SER A 460 18.85 30.98 30.02
C SER A 460 18.65 29.52 29.50
N ASN A 461 17.85 28.74 30.26
CA ASN A 461 17.08 27.53 29.89
C ASN A 461 17.72 26.45 28.99
N TYR A 462 19.00 26.16 29.17
CA TYR A 462 19.65 25.03 28.51
C TYR A 462 19.22 23.70 29.14
N GLY A 463 19.00 22.67 28.32
CA GLY A 463 18.92 21.31 28.83
C GLY A 463 17.73 20.98 29.74
N THR A 464 16.58 21.63 29.56
CA THR A 464 15.38 21.45 30.41
C THR A 464 14.49 20.27 29.98
N ASN A 465 13.64 19.80 30.90
CA ASN A 465 12.61 18.76 30.69
C ASN A 465 13.13 17.41 30.19
N ASN A 466 14.33 16.99 30.59
CA ASN A 466 14.85 15.67 30.27
C ASN A 466 14.48 14.65 31.35
N THR A 467 14.09 13.45 30.94
CA THR A 467 13.88 12.29 31.81
C THR A 467 14.94 11.24 31.49
N ALA A 468 15.79 10.88 32.45
CA ALA A 468 16.85 9.88 32.34
C ALA A 468 16.70 8.85 33.47
N ILE A 469 16.28 7.64 33.15
CA ILE A 469 16.07 6.56 34.14
C ILE A 469 16.85 5.32 33.71
N GLY A 470 17.87 4.94 34.48
CA GLY A 470 18.73 3.79 34.24
C GLY A 470 20.22 4.14 34.31
N TYR A 471 21.06 3.10 34.37
CA TYR A 471 22.52 3.26 34.36
C TYR A 471 22.97 4.00 33.10
N ARG A 472 23.60 5.17 33.27
CA ARG A 472 24.13 6.01 32.19
C ARG A 472 23.09 6.37 31.10
N ALA A 473 21.82 6.49 31.46
CA ALA A 473 20.81 7.08 30.57
C ALA A 473 21.12 8.57 30.34
N LEU A 474 21.10 9.04 29.08
CA LEU A 474 21.51 10.41 28.71
C LEU A 474 22.86 10.85 29.31
N TYR A 475 23.85 9.95 29.32
CA TYR A 475 25.15 10.17 29.97
C TYR A 475 25.83 11.48 29.54
N THR A 476 25.89 11.76 28.23
CA THR A 476 26.30 13.05 27.69
C THR A 476 25.12 13.74 27.04
N ASN A 477 24.66 14.85 27.61
CA ASN A 477 23.63 15.73 27.07
C ASN A 477 24.07 17.19 27.13
N ASN A 478 24.95 17.58 26.19
CA ASN A 478 25.67 18.85 26.17
C ASN A 478 25.02 19.86 25.21
N PRO A 479 24.05 20.66 25.68
CA PRO A 479 23.43 21.71 24.87
C PRO A 479 24.48 22.74 24.41
N THR A 480 24.29 23.30 23.23
CA THR A 480 25.11 24.39 22.65
C THR A 480 24.29 25.67 22.40
N SER A 481 22.97 25.60 22.57
CA SER A 481 22.01 26.69 22.41
C SER A 481 20.79 26.44 23.30
N THR A 482 19.92 27.44 23.47
CA THR A 482 18.71 27.36 24.32
C THR A 482 17.69 26.33 23.85
N SER A 483 17.86 25.75 22.66
CA SER A 483 16.94 24.79 22.04
C SER A 483 17.54 23.37 21.88
N THR A 484 18.81 23.18 22.21
CA THR A 484 19.49 21.88 22.07
C THR A 484 19.52 21.11 23.38
N GLY A 485 19.53 19.77 23.33
CA GLY A 485 19.58 18.92 24.52
C GLY A 485 18.35 18.97 25.44
N VAL A 486 17.19 19.39 24.93
CA VAL A 486 15.94 19.56 25.71
C VAL A 486 14.87 18.51 25.37
N ASN A 487 13.92 18.28 26.28
CA ASN A 487 12.75 17.41 26.10
C ASN A 487 13.09 15.95 25.72
N ASN A 488 14.25 15.41 26.12
CA ASN A 488 14.59 14.02 25.84
C ASN A 488 14.10 13.08 26.95
N THR A 489 13.46 11.98 26.58
CA THR A 489 13.10 10.89 27.49
C THR A 489 13.99 9.69 27.19
N ALA A 490 14.74 9.19 28.17
CA ALA A 490 15.61 8.03 28.08
C ALA A 490 15.37 7.10 29.27
N ILE A 491 14.83 5.92 29.01
CA ILE A 491 14.48 4.93 30.04
C ILE A 491 15.12 3.59 29.66
N GLY A 492 16.10 3.14 30.43
CA GLY A 492 16.87 1.93 30.17
C GLY A 492 18.38 2.16 30.28
N ALA A 493 19.15 1.10 30.49
CA ALA A 493 20.59 1.20 30.59
C ALA A 493 21.21 1.62 29.24
N MET A 494 22.06 2.66 29.27
CA MET A 494 22.70 3.27 28.10
C MET A 494 21.71 3.78 27.03
N SER A 495 20.47 4.08 27.42
CA SER A 495 19.49 4.71 26.55
C SER A 495 19.90 6.16 26.25
N ALA A 496 19.98 6.53 24.97
CA ALA A 496 20.43 7.83 24.50
C ALA A 496 21.81 8.26 25.06
N TYR A 497 22.74 7.32 25.20
CA TYR A 497 24.03 7.51 25.91
C TYR A 497 24.83 8.73 25.42
N TYR A 498 24.99 8.90 24.10
CA TYR A 498 25.85 9.92 23.50
C TYR A 498 25.13 11.21 23.05
N ASN A 499 23.90 11.48 23.50
CA ASN A 499 23.04 12.58 23.03
C ASN A 499 23.63 13.99 23.21
N THR A 500 24.55 14.46 22.37
CA THR A 500 25.18 15.78 22.55
C THR A 500 24.16 16.94 22.54
N THR A 501 23.53 17.23 21.40
CA THR A 501 22.65 18.41 21.23
C THR A 501 21.22 18.03 20.79
N GLY A 502 20.96 16.75 20.54
CA GLY A 502 19.66 16.27 20.10
C GLY A 502 18.52 16.61 21.07
N ARG A 503 17.36 16.99 20.55
CA ARG A 503 16.17 17.36 21.33
C ARG A 503 14.95 16.50 21.00
N SER A 504 14.01 16.44 21.94
CA SER A 504 12.69 15.81 21.76
C SER A 504 12.78 14.32 21.37
N ASN A 505 13.85 13.63 21.76
CA ASN A 505 13.99 12.19 21.52
C ASN A 505 13.32 11.39 22.64
N THR A 506 12.55 10.36 22.29
CA THR A 506 12.00 9.38 23.23
C THR A 506 12.72 8.05 23.01
N SER A 507 13.41 7.56 24.03
CA SER A 507 14.23 6.36 23.98
C SER A 507 13.88 5.46 25.16
N VAL A 508 13.39 4.25 24.89
CA VAL A 508 12.96 3.30 25.91
C VAL A 508 13.50 1.92 25.58
N GLY A 509 14.49 1.43 26.35
CA GLY A 509 15.11 0.13 26.16
C GLY A 509 16.63 0.15 26.40
N TYR A 510 17.23 -1.04 26.31
CA TYR A 510 18.69 -1.20 26.42
C TYR A 510 19.35 -0.70 25.14
N LYS A 511 20.29 0.24 25.27
CA LYS A 511 21.06 0.83 24.14
C LYS A 511 20.21 1.42 23.00
N SER A 512 18.95 1.80 23.27
CA SER A 512 18.13 2.53 22.31
C SER A 512 18.72 3.94 22.09
N LEU A 513 18.88 4.37 20.84
CA LEU A 513 19.52 5.66 20.47
C LEU A 513 20.93 5.87 21.06
N GLN A 514 21.70 4.81 21.29
CA GLN A 514 22.98 4.89 22.02
C GLN A 514 23.95 5.95 21.44
N GLU A 515 24.14 5.95 20.12
CA GLU A 515 25.11 6.83 19.42
C GLU A 515 24.49 8.16 18.95
N ASN A 516 23.28 8.53 19.38
CA ASN A 516 22.63 9.78 18.97
C ASN A 516 23.51 10.95 19.39
N THR A 517 23.97 11.79 18.46
CA THR A 517 24.76 12.99 18.79
C THR A 517 23.89 14.23 18.66
N THR A 518 23.35 14.50 17.48
CA THR A 518 22.55 15.70 17.20
C THR A 518 21.16 15.39 16.62
N GLY A 519 20.78 14.11 16.54
CA GLY A 519 19.49 13.70 16.00
C GLY A 519 18.32 14.18 16.86
N ASP A 520 17.28 14.70 16.21
CA ASP A 520 16.12 15.36 16.82
C ASP A 520 14.82 14.60 16.55
N GLY A 521 13.93 14.54 17.53
CA GLY A 521 12.55 14.06 17.35
C GLY A 521 12.42 12.57 17.06
N ASN A 522 13.40 11.74 17.45
CA ASN A 522 13.34 10.30 17.25
C ASN A 522 12.58 9.60 18.40
N THR A 523 11.76 8.60 18.08
CA THR A 523 11.12 7.70 19.04
C THR A 523 11.66 6.29 18.86
N ALA A 524 12.39 5.75 19.84
CA ALA A 524 13.02 4.44 19.82
C ALA A 524 12.52 3.59 21.01
N ILE A 525 11.84 2.48 20.74
CA ILE A 525 11.29 1.60 21.79
C ILE A 525 11.73 0.15 21.57
N GLY A 526 12.65 -0.34 22.39
CA GLY A 526 13.15 -1.72 22.34
C GLY A 526 14.67 -1.85 22.51
N ASP A 527 15.19 -3.05 22.32
CA ASP A 527 16.62 -3.35 22.41
C ASP A 527 17.36 -2.91 21.14
N SER A 528 18.39 -2.07 21.30
CA SER A 528 19.29 -1.66 20.23
C SER A 528 18.59 -1.01 19.02
N VAL A 529 17.48 -0.31 19.27
CA VAL A 529 16.74 0.46 18.27
C VAL A 529 17.46 1.76 17.97
N LEU A 530 17.64 2.11 16.69
CA LEU A 530 18.37 3.31 16.27
C LEU A 530 19.76 3.43 16.93
N LEU A 531 20.41 2.30 17.19
CA LEU A 531 21.63 2.23 17.99
C LEU A 531 22.75 3.13 17.43
N ASN A 532 22.96 3.10 16.10
CA ASN A 532 23.97 3.90 15.41
C ASN A 532 23.46 5.27 14.90
N ASN A 533 22.23 5.69 15.24
CA ASN A 533 21.73 6.98 14.78
C ASN A 533 22.59 8.07 15.37
N THR A 534 23.23 8.93 14.56
CA THR A 534 24.06 10.05 15.02
C THR A 534 23.33 11.37 14.81
N THR A 535 22.87 11.63 13.60
CA THR A 535 22.23 12.91 13.21
C THR A 535 20.81 12.76 12.64
N GLY A 536 20.32 11.52 12.46
CA GLY A 536 19.00 11.26 11.90
C GLY A 536 17.87 11.84 12.74
N THR A 537 16.79 12.26 12.08
CA THR A 537 15.69 13.02 12.71
C THR A 537 14.31 12.46 12.39
N LEU A 538 13.33 12.67 13.27
CA LEU A 538 11.93 12.28 13.06
C LEU A 538 11.71 10.79 12.75
N ASN A 539 12.59 9.89 13.23
CA ASN A 539 12.41 8.46 13.05
C ASN A 539 11.55 7.87 14.17
N LEU A 540 10.55 7.05 13.83
CA LEU A 540 9.75 6.25 14.77
C LEU A 540 10.12 4.78 14.61
N ALA A 541 10.74 4.18 15.62
CA ALA A 541 11.21 2.81 15.59
C ALA A 541 10.82 2.02 16.84
N ALA A 542 10.27 0.82 16.66
CA ALA A 542 9.92 -0.06 17.77
C ALA A 542 10.15 -1.54 17.44
N GLY A 543 10.76 -2.28 18.36
CA GLY A 543 11.15 -3.68 18.18
C GLY A 543 12.60 -3.93 18.57
N LYS A 544 13.13 -5.12 18.32
CA LYS A 544 14.56 -5.40 18.52
C LYS A 544 15.34 -5.11 17.24
N ASN A 545 16.38 -4.29 17.32
CA ASN A 545 17.25 -3.88 16.22
C ASN A 545 16.54 -3.15 15.05
N ALA A 546 15.41 -2.50 15.29
CA ALA A 546 14.76 -1.68 14.27
C ALA A 546 15.64 -0.45 13.95
N LEU A 547 15.87 -0.17 12.65
CA LEU A 547 16.74 0.93 12.19
C LEU A 547 18.16 0.93 12.81
N MET A 548 18.67 -0.24 13.23
CA MET A 548 19.89 -0.32 14.06
C MET A 548 21.11 0.34 13.43
N THR A 549 21.32 0.18 12.11
CA THR A 549 22.49 0.73 11.41
C THR A 549 22.29 2.14 10.86
N SER A 550 21.09 2.71 10.95
CA SER A 550 20.85 4.06 10.41
C SER A 550 21.67 5.08 11.16
N THR A 551 22.39 5.95 10.45
CA THR A 551 23.22 7.02 11.04
C THR A 551 22.57 8.40 10.90
N ASN A 552 22.10 8.73 9.70
CA ASN A 552 21.58 10.06 9.34
C ASN A 552 20.18 10.02 8.70
N GLY A 553 19.51 8.86 8.70
CA GLY A 553 18.19 8.72 8.07
C GLY A 553 17.12 9.58 8.74
N PHE A 554 16.10 10.00 8.00
CA PHE A 554 15.05 10.87 8.56
C PHE A 554 13.63 10.51 8.12
N ASN A 555 12.66 10.80 9.00
CA ASN A 555 11.23 10.59 8.76
C ASN A 555 10.87 9.12 8.38
N ASN A 556 11.53 8.15 9.02
CA ASN A 556 11.27 6.73 8.81
C ASN A 556 10.41 6.13 9.93
N VAL A 557 9.50 5.22 9.60
CA VAL A 557 8.71 4.43 10.54
C VAL A 557 9.14 2.96 10.42
N ALA A 558 9.68 2.37 11.49
CA ALA A 558 10.17 0.98 11.52
C ALA A 558 9.60 0.22 12.72
N LEU A 559 8.55 -0.56 12.52
CA LEU A 559 7.84 -1.29 13.57
C LEU A 559 7.98 -2.80 13.36
N GLY A 560 8.84 -3.46 14.12
CA GLY A 560 9.09 -4.89 14.04
C GLY A 560 10.52 -5.27 14.42
N ASN A 561 10.74 -6.57 14.65
CA ASN A 561 12.12 -7.05 14.83
C ASN A 561 12.87 -6.99 13.49
N MET A 562 14.05 -6.37 13.50
CA MET A 562 14.91 -6.15 12.32
C MET A 562 14.22 -5.41 11.16
N SER A 563 13.15 -4.64 11.41
CA SER A 563 12.57 -3.76 10.38
C SER A 563 13.59 -2.67 10.03
N MET A 564 13.90 -2.53 8.74
CA MET A 564 14.95 -1.61 8.25
C MET A 564 16.30 -1.77 8.94
N TYR A 565 16.71 -3.01 9.24
CA TYR A 565 17.93 -3.28 10.00
C TYR A 565 19.20 -2.71 9.34
N PHE A 566 19.39 -2.86 8.02
CA PHE A 566 20.56 -2.34 7.27
C PHE A 566 20.37 -0.94 6.66
N ALA A 567 19.52 -0.10 7.26
CA ALA A 567 19.29 1.31 6.90
C ALA A 567 20.59 2.11 6.61
N SER A 568 20.69 2.78 5.45
CA SER A 568 21.81 3.67 5.10
C SER A 568 21.69 5.09 5.68
N SER A 569 22.71 5.94 5.43
CA SER A 569 22.75 7.36 5.82
C SER A 569 21.83 8.28 5.02
N THR A 570 21.26 7.84 3.90
CA THR A 570 20.38 8.65 3.03
C THR A 570 18.94 8.15 3.02
N ASN A 571 18.64 7.14 3.83
CA ASN A 571 17.32 6.53 3.94
C ASN A 571 16.30 7.50 4.55
N HIS A 572 15.20 7.77 3.85
CA HIS A 572 14.19 8.73 4.33
C HIS A 572 12.76 8.48 3.85
N ASN A 573 11.77 8.95 4.61
CA ASN A 573 10.34 8.85 4.28
C ASN A 573 9.85 7.40 4.05
N ASN A 574 10.45 6.39 4.69
CA ASN A 574 10.03 5.00 4.55
C ASN A 574 9.11 4.55 5.69
N VAL A 575 8.18 3.63 5.41
CA VAL A 575 7.30 2.99 6.38
C VAL A 575 7.47 1.47 6.28
N ALA A 576 8.09 0.85 7.27
CA ALA A 576 8.29 -0.59 7.38
C ALA A 576 7.58 -1.14 8.64
N VAL A 577 6.59 -1.99 8.45
CA VAL A 577 5.82 -2.60 9.55
C VAL A 577 5.78 -4.12 9.39
N GLY A 578 6.44 -4.84 10.30
CA GLY A 578 6.54 -6.30 10.30
C GLY A 578 7.97 -6.78 10.57
N ASN A 579 8.11 -8.07 10.89
CA ASN A 579 9.44 -8.65 11.09
C ASN A 579 10.22 -8.64 9.77
N SER A 580 11.43 -8.07 9.83
CA SER A 580 12.36 -7.94 8.70
C SER A 580 11.78 -7.25 7.46
N ALA A 581 10.76 -6.41 7.62
CA ALA A 581 10.30 -5.53 6.56
C ALA A 581 11.43 -4.56 6.17
N MET A 582 11.76 -4.46 4.88
CA MET A 582 12.85 -3.62 4.36
C MET A 582 14.23 -3.86 5.00
N ASN A 583 14.53 -5.10 5.41
CA ASN A 583 15.79 -5.42 6.10
C ASN A 583 17.04 -5.07 5.26
N GLY A 584 16.98 -5.27 3.94
CA GLY A 584 18.11 -5.17 3.01
C GLY A 584 19.02 -6.40 3.07
N THR A 585 19.73 -6.72 1.99
CA THR A 585 20.75 -7.81 1.96
C THR A 585 22.19 -7.29 1.97
N ALA A 586 22.39 -5.99 1.78
CA ALA A 586 23.68 -5.34 1.83
C ALA A 586 23.68 -4.25 2.90
N ALA A 587 24.83 -4.00 3.52
CA ALA A 587 25.03 -2.74 4.25
C ALA A 587 24.81 -1.60 3.24
N TYR A 588 23.98 -0.60 3.60
CA TYR A 588 23.68 0.61 2.83
C TYR A 588 22.52 0.56 1.81
N ASN A 589 21.29 0.29 2.27
CA ASN A 589 20.10 0.52 1.44
C ASN A 589 19.74 2.02 1.30
N ASN A 590 20.07 2.62 0.15
CA ASN A 590 19.68 4.00 -0.17
C ASN A 590 18.25 4.02 -0.74
N THR A 591 17.26 4.05 0.14
CA THR A 591 15.84 3.94 -0.25
C THR A 591 15.02 5.10 0.31
N ALA A 592 14.08 5.59 -0.49
CA ALA A 592 13.20 6.68 -0.13
C ALA A 592 11.73 6.43 -0.51
N TYR A 593 10.81 6.96 0.29
CA TYR A 593 9.37 6.97 -0.02
C TYR A 593 8.74 5.57 -0.18
N ASN A 594 9.29 4.53 0.45
CA ASN A 594 8.72 3.18 0.37
C ASN A 594 7.74 2.90 1.52
N VAL A 595 6.69 2.15 1.24
CA VAL A 595 5.76 1.59 2.22
C VAL A 595 5.82 0.07 2.12
N ALA A 596 6.13 -0.62 3.21
CA ALA A 596 6.28 -2.07 3.28
C ALA A 596 5.62 -2.60 4.56
N ILE A 597 4.52 -3.33 4.41
CA ILE A 597 3.73 -3.84 5.54
C ILE A 597 3.58 -5.37 5.40
N GLY A 598 4.19 -6.13 6.31
CA GLY A 598 4.12 -7.58 6.36
C GLY A 598 5.45 -8.25 6.75
N TYR A 599 5.45 -9.58 6.76
CA TYR A 599 6.65 -10.37 7.05
C TYR A 599 7.55 -10.44 5.82
N ASN A 600 8.84 -10.06 5.97
CA ASN A 600 9.83 -10.04 4.88
C ASN A 600 9.36 -9.31 3.60
N THR A 601 8.56 -8.24 3.74
CA THR A 601 8.21 -7.39 2.60
C THR A 601 9.40 -6.55 2.18
N LEU A 602 9.64 -6.45 0.87
CA LEU A 602 10.74 -5.65 0.31
C LEU A 602 12.10 -5.99 0.97
N PHE A 603 12.33 -7.29 1.24
CA PHE A 603 13.41 -7.77 2.10
C PHE A 603 14.80 -7.46 1.55
N SER A 604 15.03 -7.60 0.23
CA SER A 604 16.34 -7.44 -0.40
C SER A 604 16.64 -6.03 -0.91
N VAL A 605 15.91 -5.01 -0.46
CA VAL A 605 16.04 -3.64 -0.99
C VAL A 605 17.43 -3.05 -0.72
N ASN A 606 18.09 -2.56 -1.78
CA ASN A 606 19.46 -2.02 -1.75
C ASN A 606 19.56 -0.63 -2.43
N GLY A 607 18.69 -0.40 -3.40
CA GLY A 607 18.16 0.87 -3.87
C GLY A 607 16.69 0.64 -4.24
N GLY A 608 15.93 1.63 -4.65
CA GLY A 608 14.53 1.42 -5.05
C GLY A 608 13.57 2.27 -4.23
N ASP A 609 13.02 3.28 -4.88
CA ASP A 609 12.21 4.30 -4.24
C ASP A 609 10.74 4.21 -4.64
N ASN A 610 9.86 4.79 -3.84
CA ASN A 610 8.43 4.93 -4.15
C ASN A 610 7.67 3.60 -4.32
N ASN A 611 8.11 2.51 -3.67
CA ASN A 611 7.39 1.24 -3.70
C ASN A 611 6.30 1.19 -2.62
N VAL A 612 5.14 0.62 -2.93
CA VAL A 612 4.04 0.39 -1.98
C VAL A 612 3.72 -1.10 -1.93
N VAL A 613 4.06 -1.74 -0.81
CA VAL A 613 4.07 -3.20 -0.68
C VAL A 613 3.32 -3.66 0.57
N LEU A 614 2.38 -4.58 0.42
CA LEU A 614 1.56 -5.14 1.49
C LEU A 614 1.42 -6.66 1.34
N GLY A 615 1.85 -7.45 2.33
CA GLY A 615 1.63 -8.92 2.32
C GLY A 615 2.83 -9.72 2.84
N ASN A 616 2.72 -11.04 2.92
CA ASN A 616 3.85 -11.88 3.32
C ASN A 616 4.79 -12.09 2.12
N ARG A 617 6.06 -11.73 2.28
CA ARG A 617 7.10 -11.87 1.24
C ARG A 617 6.75 -11.20 -0.09
N ALA A 618 5.92 -10.17 -0.08
CA ALA A 618 5.66 -9.38 -1.27
C ALA A 618 6.90 -8.55 -1.65
N ALA A 619 7.23 -8.49 -2.95
CA ALA A 619 8.42 -7.86 -3.49
C ALA A 619 9.73 -8.28 -2.79
N TYR A 620 9.81 -9.54 -2.36
CA TYR A 620 10.89 -10.04 -1.49
C TYR A 620 12.29 -9.77 -2.03
N SER A 621 12.53 -10.07 -3.31
CA SER A 621 13.84 -9.93 -3.96
C SER A 621 14.10 -8.54 -4.56
N ASN A 622 13.18 -7.58 -4.39
CA ASN A 622 13.29 -6.26 -5.01
C ASN A 622 14.47 -5.50 -4.41
N SER A 623 15.53 -5.36 -5.20
CA SER A 623 16.81 -4.80 -4.81
C SER A 623 17.03 -3.39 -5.32
N SER A 624 16.47 -2.99 -6.47
CA SER A 624 16.64 -1.64 -7.04
C SER A 624 15.40 -1.09 -7.74
N GLY A 625 14.31 -1.86 -7.78
CA GLY A 625 13.08 -1.48 -8.46
C GLY A 625 12.37 -0.31 -7.78
N CYS A 626 11.84 0.61 -8.58
CA CYS A 626 11.14 1.80 -8.09
C CYS A 626 9.68 1.85 -8.57
N TYR A 627 8.83 2.58 -7.84
CA TYR A 627 7.42 2.82 -8.21
C TYR A 627 6.56 1.55 -8.34
N ASN A 628 6.95 0.44 -7.70
CA ASN A 628 6.15 -0.79 -7.74
C ASN A 628 5.06 -0.79 -6.67
N VAL A 629 3.87 -1.23 -7.03
CA VAL A 629 2.76 -1.48 -6.10
C VAL A 629 2.53 -2.99 -6.05
N ALA A 630 2.69 -3.61 -4.88
CA ALA A 630 2.51 -5.05 -4.71
C ALA A 630 1.63 -5.37 -3.49
N SER A 631 0.58 -6.15 -3.68
CA SER A 631 -0.30 -6.59 -2.59
C SER A 631 -0.63 -8.07 -2.68
N GLY A 632 -0.40 -8.82 -1.59
CA GLY A 632 -0.74 -10.24 -1.47
C GLY A 632 0.44 -11.15 -1.12
N PHE A 633 0.16 -12.44 -0.95
CA PHE A 633 1.19 -13.42 -0.58
C PHE A 633 2.15 -13.66 -1.75
N THR A 634 3.43 -13.36 -1.56
CA THR A 634 4.50 -13.53 -2.57
C THR A 634 4.23 -12.82 -3.91
N ALA A 635 3.43 -11.75 -3.90
CA ALA A 635 3.26 -10.91 -5.08
C ALA A 635 4.59 -10.24 -5.44
N LEU A 636 4.97 -10.25 -6.71
CA LEU A 636 6.21 -9.63 -7.22
C LEU A 636 7.50 -10.22 -6.57
N TYR A 637 7.44 -11.46 -6.08
CA TYR A 637 8.47 -12.05 -5.19
C TYR A 637 9.90 -12.01 -5.75
N SER A 638 10.10 -12.43 -7.00
CA SER A 638 11.43 -12.56 -7.60
C SER A 638 11.93 -11.29 -8.29
N ASN A 639 11.14 -10.21 -8.29
CA ASN A 639 11.48 -8.97 -8.99
C ASN A 639 12.74 -8.39 -8.37
N ILE A 640 13.77 -8.12 -9.17
CA ILE A 640 15.05 -7.60 -8.66
C ILE A 640 15.16 -6.10 -8.92
N ASN A 641 14.91 -5.66 -10.15
CA ASN A 641 15.16 -4.27 -10.60
C ASN A 641 13.95 -3.64 -11.31
N GLY A 642 12.73 -4.16 -11.16
CA GLY A 642 11.57 -3.73 -11.95
C GLY A 642 11.02 -2.35 -11.60
N TYR A 643 10.42 -1.65 -12.56
CA TYR A 643 9.86 -0.30 -12.39
C TYR A 643 8.38 -0.27 -12.73
N TYR A 644 7.60 0.52 -11.99
CA TYR A 644 6.18 0.81 -12.28
C TYR A 644 5.30 -0.45 -12.44
N ASN A 645 5.64 -1.54 -11.74
CA ASN A 645 4.79 -2.73 -11.79
C ASN A 645 3.65 -2.63 -10.77
N ILE A 646 2.45 -3.06 -11.14
CA ILE A 646 1.30 -3.20 -10.25
C ILE A 646 0.98 -4.70 -10.15
N ALA A 647 1.07 -5.28 -8.96
CA ALA A 647 0.78 -6.69 -8.70
C ALA A 647 -0.21 -6.82 -7.54
N GLN A 648 -1.33 -7.51 -7.74
CA GLN A 648 -2.31 -7.75 -6.68
C GLN A 648 -2.85 -9.19 -6.73
N GLY A 649 -2.73 -9.91 -5.61
CA GLY A 649 -3.25 -11.27 -5.45
C GLY A 649 -2.24 -12.25 -4.87
N PHE A 650 -2.63 -13.52 -4.84
CA PHE A 650 -1.75 -14.63 -4.46
C PHE A 650 -0.81 -14.97 -5.63
N GLU A 651 0.51 -14.93 -5.41
CA GLU A 651 1.53 -15.32 -6.39
C GLU A 651 1.50 -14.55 -7.73
N THR A 652 0.96 -13.33 -7.73
CA THR A 652 0.91 -12.46 -8.90
C THR A 652 2.32 -11.95 -9.26
N MET A 653 2.75 -12.05 -10.52
CA MET A 653 4.12 -11.67 -10.96
C MET A 653 5.26 -12.33 -10.16
N LYS A 654 5.07 -13.56 -9.68
CA LYS A 654 5.98 -14.18 -8.70
C LYS A 654 7.38 -14.45 -9.24
N ASN A 655 7.51 -15.00 -10.46
CA ASN A 655 8.78 -15.46 -11.00
C ASN A 655 9.46 -14.45 -11.93
N GLY A 656 8.93 -13.23 -12.05
CA GLY A 656 9.56 -12.18 -12.84
C GLY A 656 10.84 -11.70 -12.17
N THR A 657 11.98 -11.77 -12.85
CA THR A 657 13.30 -11.46 -12.28
C THR A 657 13.80 -10.05 -12.67
N THR A 658 14.65 -9.93 -13.69
CA THR A 658 15.28 -8.68 -14.14
C THR A 658 14.52 -8.03 -15.30
N SER A 659 14.54 -6.69 -15.35
CA SER A 659 13.96 -5.89 -16.43
C SER A 659 12.44 -6.01 -16.65
N ASN A 660 11.68 -6.36 -15.62
CA ASN A 660 10.22 -6.36 -15.68
C ASN A 660 9.66 -4.97 -15.39
N PHE A 661 9.21 -4.26 -16.42
CA PHE A 661 8.81 -2.85 -16.31
C PHE A 661 7.38 -2.61 -16.78
N TYR A 662 6.66 -1.71 -16.11
CA TYR A 662 5.34 -1.24 -16.53
C TYR A 662 4.27 -2.34 -16.67
N ASN A 663 4.42 -3.46 -15.96
CA ASN A 663 3.42 -4.52 -16.02
C ASN A 663 2.29 -4.24 -15.01
N ILE A 664 1.05 -4.61 -15.34
CA ILE A 664 -0.11 -4.55 -14.45
C ILE A 664 -0.72 -5.94 -14.37
N ALA A 665 -0.80 -6.53 -13.17
CA ALA A 665 -1.44 -7.81 -12.97
C ALA A 665 -2.34 -7.80 -11.73
N LEU A 666 -3.61 -8.10 -11.92
CA LEU A 666 -4.62 -8.17 -10.87
C LEU A 666 -5.31 -9.53 -10.97
N GLY A 667 -5.04 -10.43 -10.02
CA GLY A 667 -5.56 -11.79 -10.02
C GLY A 667 -4.56 -12.79 -9.43
N ALA A 668 -5.07 -13.90 -8.91
CA ALA A 668 -4.22 -14.97 -8.42
C ALA A 668 -3.40 -15.56 -9.57
N ARG A 669 -2.07 -15.66 -9.40
CA ARG A 669 -1.14 -16.18 -10.40
C ARG A 669 -1.20 -15.50 -11.77
N ALA A 670 -1.73 -14.28 -11.85
CA ALA A 670 -1.62 -13.47 -13.05
C ALA A 670 -0.13 -13.13 -13.29
N MET A 671 0.34 -13.33 -14.52
CA MET A 671 1.77 -13.23 -14.87
C MET A 671 2.69 -14.04 -13.95
N TYR A 672 2.30 -15.26 -13.55
CA TYR A 672 3.08 -16.07 -12.62
C TYR A 672 4.52 -16.32 -13.12
N GLY A 673 4.63 -16.63 -14.41
CA GLY A 673 5.83 -17.12 -15.09
C GLY A 673 6.11 -18.57 -14.68
N SER A 674 5.77 -19.55 -15.52
CA SER A 674 6.02 -20.98 -15.22
C SER A 674 7.50 -21.26 -14.90
N VAL A 675 8.39 -20.42 -15.42
CA VAL A 675 9.82 -20.33 -15.12
C VAL A 675 10.23 -18.87 -14.85
N ALA A 676 11.45 -18.66 -14.38
CA ALA A 676 11.97 -17.31 -14.18
C ALA A 676 12.08 -16.58 -15.52
N TYR A 677 11.40 -15.43 -15.63
CA TYR A 677 11.34 -14.65 -16.87
C TYR A 677 12.02 -13.29 -16.73
N THR A 678 12.55 -12.80 -17.85
CA THR A 678 13.30 -11.53 -17.98
C THR A 678 12.81 -10.76 -19.19
N ASN A 679 12.94 -9.43 -19.19
CA ASN A 679 12.60 -8.55 -20.31
C ASN A 679 11.12 -8.60 -20.75
N THR A 680 10.20 -8.70 -19.78
CA THR A 680 8.75 -8.64 -20.02
C THR A 680 8.26 -7.26 -19.59
N TYR A 681 7.85 -6.43 -20.54
CA TYR A 681 7.41 -5.06 -20.28
C TYR A 681 6.05 -4.71 -20.89
N ARG A 682 5.34 -3.78 -20.22
CA ARG A 682 4.07 -3.20 -20.67
C ARG A 682 2.92 -4.22 -20.85
N ASN A 683 2.93 -5.31 -20.09
CA ASN A 683 1.84 -6.29 -20.14
C ASN A 683 0.74 -5.98 -19.11
N ILE A 684 -0.52 -6.25 -19.47
CA ILE A 684 -1.68 -6.11 -18.59
C ILE A 684 -2.35 -7.49 -18.44
N ALA A 685 -2.49 -8.00 -17.21
CA ALA A 685 -3.09 -9.28 -16.90
C ALA A 685 -4.17 -9.14 -15.81
N LEU A 686 -5.44 -9.05 -16.20
CA LEU A 686 -6.56 -8.89 -15.29
C LEU A 686 -7.39 -10.18 -15.27
N GLY A 687 -7.22 -11.02 -14.25
CA GLY A 687 -7.88 -12.32 -14.14
C GLY A 687 -6.99 -13.38 -13.47
N SER A 688 -7.59 -14.45 -12.95
CA SER A 688 -6.82 -15.56 -12.39
C SER A 688 -6.05 -16.27 -13.50
N SER A 689 -4.76 -16.53 -13.30
CA SER A 689 -3.89 -17.20 -14.28
C SER A 689 -3.83 -16.51 -15.67
N ALA A 690 -4.20 -15.23 -15.77
CA ALA A 690 -3.98 -14.47 -16.99
C ALA A 690 -2.47 -14.32 -17.25
N LEU A 691 -1.99 -14.60 -18.47
CA LEU A 691 -0.55 -14.59 -18.81
C LEU A 691 0.31 -15.49 -17.89
N TYR A 692 -0.24 -16.61 -17.39
CA TYR A 692 0.43 -17.45 -16.39
C TYR A 692 1.82 -17.95 -16.79
N SER A 693 2.02 -18.37 -18.04
CA SER A 693 3.26 -19.01 -18.52
C SER A 693 4.27 -18.05 -19.15
N ILE A 694 4.06 -16.73 -19.05
CA ILE A 694 4.90 -15.71 -19.70
C ILE A 694 6.39 -15.93 -19.40
N ASN A 695 7.20 -16.05 -20.46
CA ASN A 695 8.64 -16.31 -20.43
C ASN A 695 9.44 -15.37 -21.36
N GLY A 696 8.83 -14.24 -21.71
CA GLY A 696 9.25 -13.30 -22.75
C GLY A 696 7.99 -12.83 -23.47
N GLY A 697 7.93 -11.60 -23.98
CA GLY A 697 6.70 -11.09 -24.59
C GLY A 697 6.25 -9.77 -23.97
N ASN A 698 5.93 -8.83 -24.84
CA ASN A 698 5.73 -7.43 -24.49
C ASN A 698 4.42 -6.90 -25.03
N ASP A 699 3.89 -5.87 -24.38
CA ASP A 699 2.71 -5.15 -24.85
C ASP A 699 1.46 -6.05 -25.01
N ASN A 700 1.39 -7.16 -24.25
CA ASN A 700 0.24 -8.05 -24.24
C ASN A 700 -0.82 -7.63 -23.22
N ILE A 701 -2.09 -7.80 -23.56
CA ILE A 701 -3.24 -7.51 -22.70
C ILE A 701 -4.09 -8.77 -22.59
N ALA A 702 -4.19 -9.34 -21.39
CA ALA A 702 -5.01 -10.49 -21.05
C ALA A 702 -6.08 -10.08 -20.03
N LEU A 703 -7.36 -10.15 -20.41
CA LEU A 703 -8.50 -9.74 -19.61
C LEU A 703 -9.47 -10.91 -19.44
N GLY A 704 -9.35 -11.67 -18.36
CA GLY A 704 -10.18 -12.85 -18.09
C GLY A 704 -9.39 -13.95 -17.41
N THR A 705 -10.12 -14.90 -16.82
CA THR A 705 -9.50 -16.10 -16.24
C THR A 705 -8.87 -16.93 -17.35
N GLU A 706 -7.62 -17.34 -17.15
CA GLU A 706 -6.84 -18.18 -18.09
C GLU A 706 -6.70 -17.59 -19.51
N SER A 707 -6.86 -16.28 -19.66
CA SER A 707 -6.54 -15.59 -20.91
C SER A 707 -5.02 -15.57 -21.12
N LEU A 708 -4.54 -15.97 -22.30
CA LEU A 708 -3.11 -16.10 -22.61
C LEU A 708 -2.34 -16.97 -21.59
N ASN A 709 -2.98 -17.99 -21.01
CA ASN A 709 -2.41 -18.72 -19.88
C ASN A 709 -1.18 -19.58 -20.23
N SER A 710 -1.13 -20.19 -21.40
CA SER A 710 0.07 -20.90 -21.90
C SER A 710 1.05 -20.00 -22.67
N HIS A 711 0.77 -18.69 -22.78
CA HIS A 711 1.56 -17.76 -23.59
C HIS A 711 2.96 -17.60 -23.03
N GLU A 712 3.95 -18.16 -23.73
CA GLU A 712 5.35 -18.13 -23.32
C GLU A 712 6.09 -16.95 -23.94
N THR A 713 5.91 -16.74 -25.26
CA THR A 713 6.52 -15.63 -26.01
C THR A 713 5.60 -15.11 -27.10
N GLY A 714 5.70 -13.81 -27.36
CA GLY A 714 4.93 -13.11 -28.37
C GLY A 714 4.55 -11.71 -27.91
N ASP A 715 4.58 -10.76 -28.83
CA ASP A 715 4.32 -9.35 -28.56
C ASP A 715 2.97 -8.89 -29.13
N TYR A 716 2.40 -7.85 -28.52
CA TYR A 716 1.22 -7.11 -29.02
C TYR A 716 -0.07 -7.94 -29.14
N ASN A 717 -0.29 -8.94 -28.28
CA ASN A 717 -1.53 -9.70 -28.25
C ASN A 717 -2.58 -9.07 -27.33
N PHE A 718 -3.83 -9.01 -27.76
CA PHE A 718 -4.96 -8.57 -26.96
C PHE A 718 -5.99 -9.68 -26.83
N ALA A 719 -6.10 -10.30 -25.66
CA ALA A 719 -7.06 -11.34 -25.36
C ALA A 719 -8.01 -10.89 -24.24
N ALA A 720 -9.32 -10.93 -24.48
CA ALA A 720 -10.33 -10.71 -23.44
C ALA A 720 -11.45 -11.76 -23.50
N GLY A 721 -11.67 -12.43 -22.38
CA GLY A 721 -12.57 -13.57 -22.24
C GLY A 721 -11.92 -14.70 -21.47
N CYS A 722 -12.73 -15.59 -20.88
CA CYS A 722 -12.20 -16.78 -20.23
C CYS A 722 -11.58 -17.70 -21.30
N HIS A 723 -10.34 -18.15 -21.07
CA HIS A 723 -9.57 -18.98 -22.00
C HIS A 723 -9.33 -18.40 -23.41
N ALA A 724 -9.44 -17.08 -23.57
CA ALA A 724 -9.05 -16.43 -24.82
C ALA A 724 -7.53 -16.60 -25.03
N MET A 725 -7.12 -17.20 -26.15
CA MET A 725 -5.72 -17.54 -26.46
C MET A 725 -4.99 -18.40 -25.41
N ASP A 726 -5.71 -19.28 -24.70
CA ASP A 726 -5.16 -20.09 -23.61
C ASP A 726 -3.97 -20.96 -24.04
N ASN A 727 -4.07 -21.71 -25.15
CA ASN A 727 -2.99 -22.59 -25.61
C ASN A 727 -2.00 -21.88 -26.55
N SER A 728 -2.01 -20.54 -26.64
CA SER A 728 -0.96 -19.84 -27.39
C SER A 728 0.37 -20.07 -26.68
N SER A 729 1.40 -20.56 -27.36
CA SER A 729 2.72 -20.84 -26.76
C SER A 729 3.76 -19.82 -27.21
N THR A 730 4.69 -20.17 -28.08
CA THR A 730 5.79 -19.30 -28.52
C THR A 730 5.53 -18.65 -29.88
N GLY A 731 5.92 -17.38 -30.03
CA GLY A 731 5.96 -16.66 -31.31
C GLY A 731 4.61 -16.21 -31.85
N ASN A 732 3.55 -16.23 -31.03
CA ASN A 732 2.23 -15.75 -31.45
C ASN A 732 2.16 -14.24 -31.23
N GLU A 733 2.10 -13.44 -32.29
CA GLU A 733 2.22 -11.98 -32.21
C GLU A 733 1.05 -11.26 -32.92
N TYR A 734 0.73 -10.04 -32.45
CA TYR A 734 -0.27 -9.16 -33.07
C TYR A 734 -1.69 -9.76 -33.18
N ASN A 735 -2.08 -10.66 -32.29
CA ASN A 735 -3.42 -11.27 -32.32
C ASN A 735 -4.43 -10.52 -31.44
N ILE A 736 -5.70 -10.49 -31.85
CA ILE A 736 -6.83 -9.94 -31.10
C ILE A 736 -7.86 -11.05 -30.88
N ALA A 737 -8.10 -11.46 -29.64
CA ALA A 737 -9.11 -12.45 -29.28
C ALA A 737 -10.11 -11.88 -28.26
N LEU A 738 -11.38 -11.80 -28.62
CA LEU A 738 -12.45 -11.25 -27.80
C LEU A 738 -13.61 -12.25 -27.70
N GLY A 739 -13.70 -12.97 -26.58
CA GLY A 739 -14.77 -13.93 -26.32
C GLY A 739 -14.32 -15.15 -25.53
N TYR A 740 -15.29 -15.95 -25.10
CA TYR A 740 -15.05 -17.22 -24.41
C TYR A 740 -14.44 -18.24 -25.40
N TYR A 741 -13.26 -18.80 -25.08
CA TYR A 741 -12.49 -19.68 -25.96
C TYR A 741 -12.14 -19.10 -27.36
N ALA A 742 -12.14 -17.76 -27.49
CA ALA A 742 -11.69 -17.14 -28.73
C ALA A 742 -10.20 -17.48 -28.95
N MET A 743 -9.89 -18.08 -30.09
CA MET A 743 -8.52 -18.45 -30.47
C MET A 743 -7.83 -19.38 -29.45
N GLN A 744 -8.56 -20.28 -28.78
CA GLN A 744 -8.00 -21.11 -27.71
C GLN A 744 -6.87 -22.03 -28.17
N GLY A 745 -6.99 -22.62 -29.36
CA GLY A 745 -6.17 -23.73 -29.86
C GLY A 745 -6.59 -25.09 -29.30
N THR A 746 -6.54 -26.15 -30.10
CA THR A 746 -6.79 -27.54 -29.64
C THR A 746 -5.61 -28.15 -28.90
N ALA A 747 -4.41 -27.60 -29.12
CA ALA A 747 -3.17 -27.90 -28.45
C ALA A 747 -2.30 -26.63 -28.38
N SER A 748 -1.16 -26.68 -27.71
CA SER A 748 -0.19 -25.58 -27.72
C SER A 748 0.18 -25.22 -29.16
N TYR A 749 -0.13 -24.00 -29.57
CA TYR A 749 0.11 -23.52 -30.93
C TYR A 749 1.16 -22.42 -30.95
N THR A 750 1.94 -22.37 -32.03
CA THR A 750 3.11 -21.49 -32.19
C THR A 750 2.99 -20.68 -33.47
N ASN A 751 3.61 -19.51 -33.51
CA ASN A 751 3.75 -18.69 -34.72
C ASN A 751 2.43 -18.40 -35.47
N SER A 752 1.29 -18.33 -34.77
CA SER A 752 0.04 -17.83 -35.35
C SER A 752 -0.05 -16.34 -35.08
N THR A 753 0.04 -15.53 -36.14
CA THR A 753 0.22 -14.08 -36.07
C THR A 753 -0.86 -13.31 -36.81
N ASN A 754 -1.10 -12.07 -36.38
CA ASN A 754 -2.01 -11.13 -37.06
C ASN A 754 -3.47 -11.64 -37.20
N ASN A 755 -3.94 -12.48 -36.28
CA ASN A 755 -5.31 -12.99 -36.31
C ASN A 755 -6.26 -12.13 -35.47
N ILE A 756 -7.50 -11.96 -35.93
CA ILE A 756 -8.60 -11.30 -35.22
C ILE A 756 -9.72 -12.30 -34.99
N ALA A 757 -10.09 -12.59 -33.75
CA ALA A 757 -11.13 -13.54 -33.35
C ALA A 757 -12.11 -12.86 -32.38
N LEU A 758 -13.30 -12.52 -32.82
CA LEU A 758 -14.33 -11.79 -32.05
C LEU A 758 -15.59 -12.65 -31.90
N GLY A 759 -15.74 -13.38 -30.80
CA GLY A 759 -16.93 -14.17 -30.51
C GLY A 759 -16.68 -15.38 -29.61
N TYR A 760 -17.75 -16.08 -29.24
CA TYR A 760 -17.67 -17.38 -28.59
C TYR A 760 -17.05 -18.40 -29.55
N GLU A 761 -15.95 -19.04 -29.13
CA GLU A 761 -15.22 -20.06 -29.91
C GLU A 761 -14.93 -19.65 -31.37
N SER A 762 -14.68 -18.36 -31.62
CA SER A 762 -14.17 -17.91 -32.92
C SER A 762 -12.71 -18.34 -33.05
N LEU A 763 -12.35 -18.97 -34.17
CA LEU A 763 -10.98 -19.45 -34.45
C LEU A 763 -10.41 -20.40 -33.37
N SER A 764 -11.25 -21.19 -32.69
CA SER A 764 -10.84 -21.94 -31.50
C SER A 764 -9.86 -23.08 -31.75
N SER A 765 -9.73 -23.60 -32.98
CA SER A 765 -8.90 -24.78 -33.26
C SER A 765 -7.52 -24.49 -33.84
N ILE A 766 -7.11 -23.21 -33.87
CA ILE A 766 -5.87 -22.78 -34.52
C ILE A 766 -4.63 -23.52 -34.00
N SER A 767 -3.75 -23.89 -34.93
CA SER A 767 -2.47 -24.56 -34.65
C SER A 767 -1.28 -23.94 -35.41
N GLY A 768 -1.50 -23.10 -36.42
CA GLY A 768 -0.44 -22.46 -37.21
C GLY A 768 -0.95 -21.69 -38.44
N GLY A 769 -1.85 -20.73 -38.26
CA GLY A 769 -2.41 -19.91 -39.34
C GLY A 769 -2.30 -18.40 -39.07
N ASP A 770 -2.10 -17.60 -40.13
CA ASP A 770 -1.83 -16.17 -40.06
C ASP A 770 -2.90 -15.33 -40.79
N TYR A 771 -3.04 -14.07 -40.37
CA TYR A 771 -3.86 -13.06 -41.04
C TYR A 771 -5.36 -13.41 -41.18
N ASN A 772 -5.91 -14.22 -40.28
CA ASN A 772 -7.34 -14.57 -40.31
C ASN A 772 -8.20 -13.57 -39.52
N ILE A 773 -9.38 -13.25 -40.03
CA ILE A 773 -10.41 -12.44 -39.37
C ILE A 773 -11.65 -13.31 -39.16
N ALA A 774 -12.03 -13.55 -37.91
CA ALA A 774 -13.15 -14.39 -37.51
C ALA A 774 -14.05 -13.59 -36.55
N VAL A 775 -15.18 -13.07 -37.05
CA VAL A 775 -16.12 -12.26 -36.29
C VAL A 775 -17.47 -12.96 -36.21
N GLY A 776 -17.89 -13.36 -35.02
CA GLY A 776 -19.13 -14.08 -34.77
C GLY A 776 -18.93 -15.32 -33.91
N ARG A 777 -20.03 -15.87 -33.39
CA ARG A 777 -19.95 -17.15 -32.65
C ARG A 777 -19.59 -18.28 -33.63
N ASN A 778 -18.57 -19.06 -33.25
CA ASN A 778 -18.07 -20.20 -34.02
C ASN A 778 -17.63 -19.85 -35.46
N SER A 779 -17.24 -18.60 -35.75
CA SER A 779 -16.65 -18.27 -37.05
C SER A 779 -15.24 -18.87 -37.14
N LEU A 780 -14.90 -19.53 -38.25
CA LEU A 780 -13.59 -20.15 -38.46
C LEU A 780 -13.16 -21.18 -37.38
N ASN A 781 -14.12 -21.79 -36.68
CA ASN A 781 -13.90 -22.57 -35.46
C ASN A 781 -12.87 -23.71 -35.62
N GLU A 782 -12.94 -24.47 -36.72
CA GLU A 782 -12.09 -25.63 -36.98
C GLU A 782 -10.80 -25.29 -37.75
N ASN A 783 -10.50 -24.00 -38.00
CA ASN A 783 -9.27 -23.61 -38.72
C ASN A 783 -8.03 -23.94 -37.89
N THR A 784 -7.13 -24.71 -38.50
CA THR A 784 -5.86 -25.16 -37.91
C THR A 784 -4.70 -24.36 -38.49
N THR A 785 -4.51 -24.35 -39.81
CA THR A 785 -3.37 -23.69 -40.48
C THR A 785 -3.74 -22.81 -41.68
N GLY A 786 -5.03 -22.64 -41.99
CA GLY A 786 -5.46 -21.78 -43.09
C GLY A 786 -5.12 -20.31 -42.84
N ASN A 787 -4.71 -19.60 -43.89
CA ASN A 787 -4.24 -18.21 -43.84
C ASN A 787 -5.20 -17.26 -44.56
N PHE A 788 -5.15 -15.97 -44.22
CA PHE A 788 -5.85 -14.90 -44.97
C PHE A 788 -7.38 -15.08 -45.10
N ASN A 789 -8.02 -15.84 -44.21
CA ASN A 789 -9.47 -16.03 -44.27
C ASN A 789 -10.23 -14.91 -43.56
N ILE A 790 -11.35 -14.45 -44.13
CA ILE A 790 -12.28 -13.49 -43.54
C ILE A 790 -13.63 -14.17 -43.34
N ALA A 791 -14.04 -14.38 -42.10
CA ALA A 791 -15.33 -14.95 -41.72
C ALA A 791 -16.09 -13.98 -40.80
N GLU A 792 -17.19 -13.42 -41.29
CA GLU A 792 -18.06 -12.55 -40.50
C GLU A 792 -19.47 -13.13 -40.44
N GLY A 793 -19.89 -13.67 -39.29
CA GLY A 793 -21.20 -14.24 -39.07
C GLY A 793 -21.17 -15.51 -38.22
N HIS A 794 -22.33 -15.88 -37.69
CA HIS A 794 -22.48 -17.12 -36.92
C HIS A 794 -22.24 -18.34 -37.81
N TRP A 795 -21.27 -19.18 -37.43
CA TRP A 795 -20.83 -20.37 -38.18
C TRP A 795 -20.30 -20.10 -39.61
N ALA A 796 -19.84 -18.89 -39.92
CA ALA A 796 -19.15 -18.64 -41.18
C ALA A 796 -17.82 -19.41 -41.21
N LEU A 797 -17.53 -20.14 -42.31
CA LEU A 797 -16.30 -20.95 -42.49
C LEU A 797 -16.04 -21.96 -41.34
N TYR A 798 -17.09 -22.47 -40.69
CA TYR A 798 -16.97 -23.25 -39.45
C TYR A 798 -16.00 -24.46 -39.53
N ASN A 799 -16.09 -25.27 -40.59
CA ASN A 799 -15.28 -26.50 -40.78
C ASN A 799 -13.99 -26.28 -41.61
N ASN A 800 -13.64 -25.03 -41.93
CA ASN A 800 -12.44 -24.78 -42.72
C ASN A 800 -11.21 -25.14 -41.89
N THR A 801 -10.49 -26.22 -42.22
CA THR A 801 -9.34 -26.70 -41.44
C THR A 801 -8.00 -26.13 -41.93
N THR A 802 -7.77 -26.11 -43.25
CA THR A 802 -6.50 -25.68 -43.87
C THR A 802 -6.68 -24.70 -45.03
N GLY A 803 -7.91 -24.45 -45.49
CA GLY A 803 -8.17 -23.57 -46.63
C GLY A 803 -7.80 -22.12 -46.34
N SER A 804 -7.29 -21.44 -47.34
CA SER A 804 -6.73 -20.08 -47.28
C SER A 804 -7.40 -19.12 -48.27
N ASP A 805 -7.26 -17.83 -48.02
CA ASP A 805 -7.72 -16.76 -48.92
C ASP A 805 -9.25 -16.76 -49.17
N ASN A 806 -10.05 -17.24 -48.21
CA ASN A 806 -11.51 -17.28 -48.32
C ASN A 806 -12.21 -16.09 -47.65
N ILE A 807 -13.31 -15.61 -48.24
CA ILE A 807 -14.18 -14.57 -47.68
C ILE A 807 -15.59 -15.15 -47.49
N ALA A 808 -16.07 -15.29 -46.25
CA ALA A 808 -17.42 -15.73 -45.93
C ALA A 808 -18.15 -14.71 -45.03
N LEU A 809 -19.20 -14.10 -45.55
CA LEU A 809 -19.99 -13.08 -44.83
C LEU A 809 -21.44 -13.55 -44.65
N CYS A 810 -21.99 -13.37 -43.46
CA CYS A 810 -23.31 -13.77 -42.94
C CYS A 810 -23.40 -15.19 -42.33
N TYR A 811 -24.58 -15.52 -41.81
CA TYR A 811 -24.89 -16.80 -41.16
C TYR A 811 -24.62 -18.01 -42.07
N ARG A 812 -23.77 -18.94 -41.62
CA ARG A 812 -23.43 -20.20 -42.32
C ARG A 812 -22.92 -20.04 -43.76
N ALA A 813 -22.34 -18.90 -44.13
CA ALA A 813 -21.59 -18.81 -45.38
C ALA A 813 -20.39 -19.78 -45.32
N MET A 814 -20.22 -20.62 -46.35
CA MET A 814 -19.20 -21.69 -46.40
C MET A 814 -19.22 -22.65 -45.20
N TYR A 815 -20.41 -22.95 -44.67
CA TYR A 815 -20.54 -23.99 -43.65
C TYR A 815 -20.25 -25.37 -44.25
N HIS A 816 -19.41 -26.17 -43.60
CA HIS A 816 -18.91 -27.49 -44.06
C HIS A 816 -17.86 -27.54 -45.19
N GLY A 817 -17.27 -26.42 -45.63
CA GLY A 817 -16.08 -26.48 -46.49
C GLY A 817 -14.88 -27.03 -45.71
N THR A 818 -14.21 -28.08 -46.20
CA THR A 818 -13.05 -28.70 -45.52
C THR A 818 -11.72 -28.35 -46.17
N SER A 819 -10.65 -29.11 -45.87
CA SER A 819 -9.26 -28.90 -46.32
C SER A 819 -9.14 -28.62 -47.82
N ASP A 820 -8.27 -27.66 -48.15
CA ASP A 820 -7.90 -27.27 -49.53
C ASP A 820 -9.08 -26.67 -50.33
N ASN A 821 -9.87 -25.81 -49.68
CA ASN A 821 -10.81 -24.92 -50.37
C ASN A 821 -10.25 -23.50 -50.29
N ASP A 822 -9.58 -23.05 -51.34
CA ASP A 822 -8.88 -21.77 -51.38
C ASP A 822 -9.55 -20.76 -52.32
N TYR A 823 -9.32 -19.47 -52.05
CA TYR A 823 -9.73 -18.36 -52.93
C TYR A 823 -11.25 -18.23 -53.18
N ASN A 824 -12.09 -18.64 -52.22
CA ASN A 824 -13.55 -18.55 -52.36
C ASN A 824 -14.13 -17.25 -51.78
N ILE A 825 -15.19 -16.73 -52.41
CA ILE A 825 -15.95 -15.57 -51.93
C ILE A 825 -17.43 -15.98 -51.77
N ALA A 826 -17.93 -16.03 -50.54
CA ALA A 826 -19.33 -16.34 -50.20
C ALA A 826 -19.96 -15.20 -49.41
N ILE A 827 -20.88 -14.45 -50.02
CA ILE A 827 -21.56 -13.32 -49.40
C ILE A 827 -23.07 -13.57 -49.40
N GLY A 828 -23.60 -13.90 -48.22
CA GLY A 828 -25.03 -14.13 -48.02
C GLY A 828 -25.29 -15.36 -47.14
N PRO A 829 -26.45 -15.44 -46.47
CA PRO A 829 -26.74 -16.58 -45.60
C PRO A 829 -26.76 -17.89 -46.40
N TYR A 830 -26.09 -18.91 -45.89
CA TYR A 830 -25.96 -20.23 -46.53
C TYR A 830 -25.30 -20.23 -47.93
N ALA A 831 -24.61 -19.15 -48.32
CA ALA A 831 -23.87 -19.10 -49.58
C ALA A 831 -22.70 -20.09 -49.54
N LEU A 832 -22.51 -20.87 -50.62
CA LEU A 832 -21.44 -21.86 -50.75
C LEU A 832 -21.38 -22.90 -49.61
N GLN A 833 -22.49 -23.14 -48.91
CA GLN A 833 -22.55 -24.19 -47.89
C GLN A 833 -22.71 -25.55 -48.55
N GLY A 834 -21.93 -26.56 -48.15
CA GLY A 834 -22.12 -27.93 -48.66
C GLY A 834 -23.06 -28.82 -47.83
N SER A 835 -23.25 -30.04 -48.33
CA SER A 835 -24.16 -31.04 -47.74
C SER A 835 -23.50 -32.02 -46.75
N GLY A 836 -22.17 -31.96 -46.63
CA GLY A 836 -21.33 -32.75 -45.74
C GLY A 836 -19.90 -32.20 -45.78
N THR A 837 -18.90 -32.95 -45.32
CA THR A 837 -17.48 -32.60 -45.49
C THR A 837 -17.02 -32.85 -46.95
N TYR A 838 -16.48 -31.84 -47.64
CA TYR A 838 -16.00 -31.93 -49.03
C TYR A 838 -14.69 -31.18 -49.27
N THR A 839 -13.89 -31.71 -50.20
CA THR A 839 -12.55 -31.24 -50.63
C THR A 839 -12.62 -30.81 -52.11
N ASN A 840 -11.80 -29.84 -52.54
CA ASN A 840 -11.74 -29.26 -53.91
C ASN A 840 -12.99 -28.49 -54.37
N SER A 841 -13.12 -27.25 -53.91
CA SER A 841 -14.06 -26.26 -54.44
C SER A 841 -13.40 -24.89 -54.40
N ASP A 842 -12.37 -24.70 -55.21
CA ASP A 842 -11.54 -23.50 -55.24
C ASP A 842 -12.10 -22.44 -56.18
N TYR A 843 -11.70 -21.18 -55.97
CA TYR A 843 -11.97 -20.06 -56.88
C TYR A 843 -13.47 -19.79 -57.14
N ASN A 844 -14.37 -20.17 -56.22
CA ASN A 844 -15.80 -19.92 -56.37
C ASN A 844 -16.22 -18.55 -55.83
N ILE A 845 -17.05 -17.84 -56.59
CA ILE A 845 -17.68 -16.58 -56.21
C ILE A 845 -19.20 -16.80 -56.08
N SER A 846 -19.76 -16.59 -54.89
CA SER A 846 -21.16 -16.85 -54.56
C SER A 846 -21.76 -15.70 -53.77
N LEU A 847 -22.67 -14.94 -54.39
CA LEU A 847 -23.34 -13.79 -53.77
C LEU A 847 -24.87 -13.99 -53.76
N GLY A 848 -25.45 -14.16 -52.58
CA GLY A 848 -26.90 -14.30 -52.40
C GLY A 848 -27.31 -15.29 -51.32
N LEU A 849 -28.60 -15.27 -50.98
CA LEU A 849 -29.18 -16.24 -50.03
C LEU A 849 -29.27 -17.63 -50.69
N TYR A 850 -28.64 -18.63 -50.09
CA TYR A 850 -28.55 -20.00 -50.63
C TYR A 850 -27.94 -20.10 -52.04
N SER A 851 -27.09 -19.15 -52.45
CA SER A 851 -26.35 -19.25 -53.71
C SER A 851 -25.30 -20.36 -53.60
N LEU A 852 -25.21 -21.21 -54.62
CA LEU A 852 -24.27 -22.35 -54.67
C LEU A 852 -24.35 -23.26 -53.42
N TYR A 853 -25.55 -23.44 -52.88
CA TYR A 853 -25.81 -24.29 -51.70
C TYR A 853 -25.76 -25.78 -52.06
N SER A 854 -25.41 -26.63 -51.09
CA SER A 854 -25.23 -28.08 -51.21
C SER A 854 -24.16 -28.51 -52.22
N ILE A 855 -23.08 -27.72 -52.33
CA ILE A 855 -21.88 -28.10 -53.10
C ILE A 855 -21.09 -29.20 -52.39
N ASN A 856 -20.57 -30.17 -53.14
CA ASN A 856 -19.77 -31.30 -52.67
C ASN A 856 -18.43 -31.42 -53.43
N GLY A 857 -18.10 -30.43 -54.26
CA GLY A 857 -16.96 -30.34 -55.18
C GLY A 857 -17.24 -29.27 -56.27
N GLY A 858 -16.21 -28.84 -56.99
CA GLY A 858 -16.38 -27.99 -58.18
C GLY A 858 -15.77 -26.59 -58.03
N ASP A 859 -14.97 -26.23 -59.02
CA ASP A 859 -14.08 -25.07 -58.99
C ASP A 859 -14.57 -24.00 -59.98
N ASP A 860 -14.09 -22.77 -59.80
CA ASP A 860 -14.23 -21.68 -60.78
C ASP A 860 -15.69 -21.29 -61.12
N ASN A 861 -16.64 -21.44 -60.17
CA ASN A 861 -18.04 -21.03 -60.39
C ASN A 861 -18.29 -19.56 -59.99
N ILE A 862 -19.04 -18.82 -60.82
CA ILE A 862 -19.46 -17.43 -60.56
C ILE A 862 -20.98 -17.36 -60.44
N VAL A 863 -21.49 -17.09 -59.23
CA VAL A 863 -22.90 -17.18 -58.88
C VAL A 863 -23.39 -15.91 -58.21
N LEU A 864 -24.47 -15.32 -58.72
CA LEU A 864 -25.10 -14.11 -58.16
C LEU A 864 -26.63 -14.25 -58.18
N GLY A 865 -27.26 -14.32 -57.00
CA GLY A 865 -28.72 -14.36 -56.87
C GLY A 865 -29.21 -15.37 -55.84
N ARG A 866 -30.45 -15.19 -55.36
CA ARG A 866 -31.06 -16.11 -54.39
C ARG A 866 -31.25 -17.50 -55.02
N ARG A 867 -30.72 -18.54 -54.38
CA ARG A 867 -30.81 -19.94 -54.84
C ARG A 867 -30.30 -20.17 -56.28
N ALA A 868 -29.44 -19.30 -56.78
CA ALA A 868 -28.71 -19.55 -58.02
C ALA A 868 -27.70 -20.69 -57.77
N ALA A 869 -27.57 -21.61 -58.73
CA ALA A 869 -26.75 -22.82 -58.63
C ALA A 869 -26.99 -23.68 -57.36
N TYR A 870 -28.17 -23.58 -56.74
CA TYR A 870 -28.53 -24.38 -55.57
C TYR A 870 -28.55 -25.87 -55.97
N ASN A 871 -27.87 -26.73 -55.21
CA ASN A 871 -27.60 -28.14 -55.53
C ASN A 871 -26.73 -28.35 -56.79
N ASN A 872 -25.71 -27.51 -57.00
CA ASN A 872 -24.57 -27.86 -57.84
C ASN A 872 -23.60 -28.72 -57.00
N SER A 873 -23.62 -30.04 -57.16
CA SER A 873 -22.83 -31.00 -56.39
C SER A 873 -21.35 -31.00 -56.74
N SER A 874 -20.96 -31.09 -58.01
CA SER A 874 -19.53 -31.14 -58.41
C SER A 874 -19.19 -30.35 -59.68
N GLY A 875 -20.12 -29.53 -60.18
CA GLY A 875 -19.95 -28.83 -61.44
C GLY A 875 -19.00 -27.65 -61.35
N SER A 876 -18.05 -27.54 -62.29
CA SER A 876 -17.04 -26.48 -62.36
C SER A 876 -17.29 -25.50 -63.50
N TYR A 877 -16.65 -24.32 -63.46
CA TYR A 877 -16.67 -23.31 -64.54
C TYR A 877 -18.07 -22.79 -64.91
N ASN A 878 -19.03 -22.81 -63.98
CA ASN A 878 -20.38 -22.34 -64.26
C ASN A 878 -20.57 -20.86 -63.90
N ILE A 879 -21.27 -20.11 -64.75
CA ILE A 879 -21.71 -18.74 -64.49
C ILE A 879 -23.23 -18.75 -64.31
N ALA A 880 -23.74 -18.41 -63.12
CA ALA A 880 -25.17 -18.38 -62.82
C ALA A 880 -25.58 -17.05 -62.18
N LEU A 881 -26.17 -16.14 -62.96
CA LEU A 881 -26.61 -14.83 -62.49
C LEU A 881 -28.13 -14.69 -62.63
N GLY A 882 -28.84 -14.54 -61.51
CA GLY A 882 -30.30 -14.40 -61.46
C GLY A 882 -30.96 -15.29 -60.39
N LEU A 883 -32.19 -14.94 -59.99
CA LEU A 883 -32.99 -15.75 -59.06
C LEU A 883 -33.25 -17.14 -59.65
N TYR A 884 -32.86 -18.20 -58.93
CA TYR A 884 -32.98 -19.61 -59.39
C TYR A 884 -32.22 -19.98 -60.67
N SER A 885 -31.26 -19.14 -61.11
CA SER A 885 -30.43 -19.46 -62.27
C SER A 885 -29.61 -20.73 -62.02
N LEU A 886 -29.55 -21.67 -62.98
CA LEU A 886 -28.80 -22.93 -62.91
C LEU A 886 -29.15 -23.80 -61.68
N ARG A 887 -30.38 -23.72 -61.19
CA ARG A 887 -30.79 -24.47 -60.00
C ARG A 887 -30.83 -25.97 -60.28
N TYR A 888 -30.39 -26.77 -59.31
CA TYR A 888 -30.27 -28.22 -59.33
C TYR A 888 -29.23 -28.72 -60.34
N ASN A 889 -28.08 -28.06 -60.48
CA ASN A 889 -27.09 -28.37 -61.51
C ASN A 889 -26.37 -29.74 -61.41
N GLY A 890 -26.46 -30.45 -60.28
CA GLY A 890 -25.77 -31.75 -60.12
C GLY A 890 -24.27 -31.65 -60.39
N ASN A 891 -23.77 -32.29 -61.46
CA ASN A 891 -22.35 -32.27 -61.83
C ASN A 891 -22.07 -31.51 -63.14
N GLY A 892 -23.04 -30.76 -63.67
CA GLY A 892 -22.90 -30.03 -64.93
C GLY A 892 -21.82 -28.95 -64.88
N SER A 893 -20.99 -28.84 -65.92
CA SER A 893 -19.84 -27.91 -65.95
C SER A 893 -19.85 -27.02 -67.19
N ASN A 894 -19.16 -25.88 -67.12
CA ASN A 894 -19.02 -24.93 -68.24
C ASN A 894 -20.35 -24.31 -68.72
N ASN A 895 -21.37 -24.19 -67.86
CA ASN A 895 -22.64 -23.59 -68.23
C ASN A 895 -22.70 -22.09 -67.94
N VAL A 896 -23.30 -21.31 -68.82
CA VAL A 896 -23.57 -19.88 -68.65
C VAL A 896 -25.07 -19.66 -68.58
N SER A 897 -25.58 -19.22 -67.43
CA SER A 897 -27.00 -19.01 -67.17
C SER A 897 -27.27 -17.61 -66.62
N LEU A 898 -27.88 -16.75 -67.43
CA LEU A 898 -28.17 -15.35 -67.13
C LEU A 898 -29.67 -15.08 -67.20
N GLY A 899 -30.32 -14.87 -66.05
CA GLY A 899 -31.76 -14.58 -65.96
C GLY A 899 -32.45 -15.35 -64.84
N GLN A 900 -33.65 -14.91 -64.46
CA GLN A 900 -34.46 -15.63 -63.47
C GLN A 900 -34.93 -16.97 -64.07
N GLY A 901 -34.69 -18.07 -63.34
CA GLY A 901 -35.11 -19.43 -63.71
C GLY A 901 -34.47 -19.96 -65.00
N ALA A 902 -33.43 -19.29 -65.52
CA ALA A 902 -32.62 -19.81 -66.62
C ALA A 902 -31.93 -21.10 -66.15
N MET A 903 -32.05 -22.18 -66.92
CA MET A 903 -31.53 -23.52 -66.56
C MET A 903 -31.94 -24.00 -65.16
N GLU A 904 -33.19 -23.78 -64.71
CA GLU A 904 -33.69 -24.33 -63.44
C GLU A 904 -34.14 -25.78 -63.61
N GLY A 905 -33.22 -26.72 -63.37
CA GLY A 905 -33.47 -28.14 -63.56
C GLY A 905 -34.64 -28.72 -62.76
N THR A 906 -35.12 -29.87 -63.19
CA THR A 906 -36.09 -30.66 -62.42
C THR A 906 -35.40 -31.29 -61.19
N ALA A 907 -36.17 -31.75 -60.20
CA ALA A 907 -35.65 -32.26 -58.91
C ALA A 907 -34.65 -33.46 -58.99
N SER A 908 -34.30 -33.92 -60.19
CA SER A 908 -33.45 -35.07 -60.51
C SER A 908 -31.96 -34.76 -60.70
N TYR A 909 -31.54 -33.50 -60.48
CA TYR A 909 -30.22 -32.95 -60.81
C TYR A 909 -29.94 -32.88 -62.33
N LEU A 910 -29.49 -31.72 -62.81
CA LEU A 910 -28.91 -31.54 -64.14
C LEU A 910 -27.55 -32.24 -64.15
N ASN A 911 -27.12 -32.79 -65.28
CA ASN A 911 -25.73 -33.21 -65.50
C ASN A 911 -25.32 -32.77 -66.90
N THR A 912 -25.54 -31.48 -67.18
CA THR A 912 -25.45 -30.91 -68.52
C THR A 912 -24.25 -29.98 -68.62
N ASN A 913 -23.53 -30.03 -69.72
CA ASN A 913 -22.28 -29.30 -69.90
C ASN A 913 -22.33 -28.34 -71.09
N GLU A 914 -21.56 -27.26 -70.99
CA GLU A 914 -21.30 -26.33 -72.11
C GLU A 914 -22.56 -25.66 -72.70
N ASN A 915 -23.58 -25.39 -71.86
CA ASN A 915 -24.80 -24.72 -72.30
C ASN A 915 -24.78 -23.22 -72.00
N VAL A 916 -25.43 -22.41 -72.86
CA VAL A 916 -25.56 -20.96 -72.71
C VAL A 916 -27.05 -20.58 -72.70
N ALA A 917 -27.61 -20.20 -71.55
CA ALA A 917 -28.96 -19.67 -71.38
C ALA A 917 -28.95 -18.19 -71.02
N LEU A 918 -29.57 -17.34 -71.84
CA LEU A 918 -29.66 -15.89 -71.62
C LEU A 918 -31.14 -15.44 -71.72
N GLY A 919 -31.80 -15.19 -70.60
CA GLY A 919 -33.18 -14.70 -70.53
C GLY A 919 -34.03 -15.31 -69.40
N TYR A 920 -35.23 -14.78 -69.19
CA TYR A 920 -36.18 -15.33 -68.22
C TYR A 920 -36.60 -16.75 -68.63
N ASN A 921 -36.36 -17.74 -67.77
CA ASN A 921 -36.68 -19.15 -67.98
C ASN A 921 -36.13 -19.77 -69.28
N ALA A 922 -35.02 -19.26 -69.80
CA ALA A 922 -34.33 -19.91 -70.91
C ALA A 922 -33.80 -21.28 -70.47
N MET A 923 -34.07 -22.35 -71.22
CA MET A 923 -33.71 -23.74 -70.88
C MET A 923 -34.22 -24.20 -69.51
N HIS A 924 -35.40 -23.74 -69.06
CA HIS A 924 -35.92 -24.01 -67.71
C HIS A 924 -35.87 -25.50 -67.33
N ASN A 925 -36.64 -26.37 -67.97
CA ASN A 925 -36.77 -27.78 -67.55
C ASN A 925 -35.67 -28.71 -68.08
N ILE A 926 -34.48 -28.21 -68.37
CA ILE A 926 -33.39 -29.11 -68.80
C ILE A 926 -33.08 -30.14 -67.71
N SER A 927 -32.62 -31.32 -68.09
CA SER A 927 -32.33 -32.46 -67.19
C SER A 927 -31.20 -33.36 -67.70
N GLY A 928 -30.89 -33.26 -69.00
CA GLY A 928 -29.76 -33.82 -69.73
C GLY A 928 -29.55 -32.99 -71.01
N GLY A 929 -28.43 -33.16 -71.69
CA GLY A 929 -28.15 -32.46 -72.95
C GLY A 929 -27.14 -31.32 -72.85
N ASP A 930 -26.13 -31.41 -73.69
CA ASP A 930 -24.93 -30.57 -73.72
C ASP A 930 -24.88 -29.69 -74.98
N TYR A 931 -24.05 -28.65 -74.95
CA TYR A 931 -23.74 -27.78 -76.09
C TYR A 931 -24.95 -26.99 -76.66
N ASN A 932 -25.93 -26.63 -75.83
CA ASN A 932 -27.10 -25.86 -76.27
C ASN A 932 -26.92 -24.35 -76.03
N VAL A 933 -27.43 -23.54 -76.94
CA VAL A 933 -27.46 -22.07 -76.84
C VAL A 933 -28.92 -21.60 -76.90
N ALA A 934 -29.42 -21.01 -75.82
CA ALA A 934 -30.75 -20.43 -75.73
C ALA A 934 -30.68 -18.95 -75.32
N GLN A 935 -31.23 -18.06 -76.15
CA GLN A 935 -31.23 -16.63 -75.90
C GLN A 935 -32.64 -16.06 -76.15
N GLY A 936 -33.31 -15.60 -75.10
CA GLY A 936 -34.68 -15.11 -75.14
C GLY A 936 -35.51 -15.55 -73.94
N THR A 937 -36.70 -14.98 -73.78
CA THR A 937 -37.64 -15.43 -72.75
C THR A 937 -38.24 -16.78 -73.16
N GLU A 938 -38.17 -17.76 -72.26
CA GLU A 938 -38.77 -19.10 -72.42
C GLU A 938 -38.28 -19.84 -73.69
N SER A 939 -37.11 -19.49 -74.20
CA SER A 939 -36.43 -20.26 -75.24
C SER A 939 -36.00 -21.62 -74.68
N MET A 940 -36.36 -22.72 -75.34
CA MET A 940 -36.10 -24.09 -74.87
C MET A 940 -36.73 -24.43 -73.50
N TYR A 941 -37.84 -23.82 -73.13
CA TYR A 941 -38.44 -23.93 -71.78
C TYR A 941 -38.73 -25.37 -71.31
N TYR A 942 -39.36 -26.21 -72.15
CA TYR A 942 -39.69 -27.61 -71.83
C TYR A 942 -38.64 -28.62 -72.32
N SER A 943 -37.50 -28.16 -72.86
CA SER A 943 -36.45 -29.06 -73.37
C SER A 943 -35.73 -29.77 -72.24
N THR A 944 -35.83 -31.11 -72.16
CA THR A 944 -35.25 -31.90 -71.06
C THR A 944 -33.93 -32.62 -71.37
N THR A 945 -33.65 -33.13 -72.60
CA THR A 945 -32.46 -33.96 -72.90
C THR A 945 -31.70 -33.65 -74.22
N GLY A 946 -32.00 -32.53 -74.89
CA GLY A 946 -31.50 -32.25 -76.25
C GLY A 946 -30.03 -31.81 -76.31
N LEU A 947 -29.32 -32.18 -77.38
CA LEU A 947 -27.89 -31.86 -77.61
C LEU A 947 -27.69 -30.91 -78.81
N TYR A 948 -26.71 -29.99 -78.74
CA TYR A 948 -26.28 -29.13 -79.87
C TYR A 948 -27.37 -28.23 -80.48
N ASN A 949 -28.33 -27.73 -79.70
CA ASN A 949 -29.39 -26.88 -80.22
C ASN A 949 -29.08 -25.39 -80.08
N ILE A 950 -29.56 -24.56 -81.01
CA ILE A 950 -29.49 -23.10 -80.97
C ILE A 950 -30.92 -22.55 -81.02
N ALA A 951 -31.36 -21.85 -79.98
CA ALA A 951 -32.70 -21.25 -79.87
C ALA A 951 -32.58 -19.76 -79.51
N ILE A 952 -32.79 -18.87 -80.48
CA ILE A 952 -32.65 -17.43 -80.28
C ILE A 952 -33.99 -16.73 -80.59
N GLY A 953 -34.65 -16.19 -79.58
CA GLY A 953 -35.93 -15.49 -79.69
C GLY A 953 -36.90 -15.80 -78.55
N TYR A 954 -37.97 -15.02 -78.42
CA TYR A 954 -39.07 -15.27 -77.49
C TYR A 954 -39.76 -16.59 -77.87
N HIS A 955 -39.81 -17.56 -76.95
CA HIS A 955 -40.44 -18.88 -77.17
C HIS A 955 -39.83 -19.73 -78.31
N ALA A 956 -38.57 -19.48 -78.69
CA ALA A 956 -37.89 -20.33 -79.65
C ALA A 956 -37.64 -21.73 -79.06
N MET A 957 -38.02 -22.80 -79.77
CA MET A 957 -37.93 -24.19 -79.31
C MET A 957 -38.59 -24.45 -77.95
N HIS A 958 -39.69 -23.78 -77.62
CA HIS A 958 -40.31 -23.86 -76.29
C HIS A 958 -40.69 -25.28 -75.86
N GLY A 959 -41.29 -26.07 -76.75
CA GLY A 959 -41.76 -27.44 -76.52
C GLY A 959 -43.11 -27.53 -75.79
N THR A 960 -43.51 -28.77 -75.46
CA THR A 960 -44.74 -29.09 -74.71
C THR A 960 -44.42 -29.86 -73.42
N ALA A 961 -45.33 -29.88 -72.44
CA ALA A 961 -45.06 -30.31 -71.05
C ALA A 961 -44.53 -31.75 -70.84
N THR A 962 -44.47 -32.60 -71.87
CA THR A 962 -44.01 -34.00 -71.83
C THR A 962 -42.68 -34.24 -72.57
N TYR A 963 -41.95 -33.18 -72.90
CA TYR A 963 -40.92 -33.24 -73.92
C TYR A 963 -39.59 -33.89 -73.49
N SER A 964 -39.04 -34.81 -74.31
CA SER A 964 -37.68 -35.39 -74.20
C SER A 964 -36.83 -35.18 -75.46
N GLY A 965 -35.92 -34.20 -75.40
CA GLY A 965 -34.71 -33.99 -76.23
C GLY A 965 -34.76 -34.15 -77.75
N SER A 966 -34.64 -33.03 -78.47
CA SER A 966 -34.27 -32.95 -79.90
C SER A 966 -32.81 -32.56 -80.05
N ASN A 967 -32.10 -33.04 -81.08
CA ASN A 967 -30.66 -32.76 -81.25
C ASN A 967 -30.34 -31.99 -82.54
N ASN A 968 -29.33 -31.12 -82.50
CA ASN A 968 -28.79 -30.40 -83.67
C ASN A 968 -29.82 -29.49 -84.38
N ASN A 969 -30.73 -28.86 -83.64
CA ASN A 969 -31.73 -27.96 -84.24
C ASN A 969 -31.35 -26.49 -84.05
N VAL A 970 -31.67 -25.67 -85.05
CA VAL A 970 -31.44 -24.22 -85.03
C VAL A 970 -32.78 -23.52 -85.19
N ALA A 971 -33.26 -22.83 -84.17
CA ALA A 971 -34.47 -22.02 -84.17
C ALA A 971 -34.13 -20.55 -83.88
N ILE A 972 -34.33 -19.66 -84.84
CA ILE A 972 -34.05 -18.23 -84.68
C ILE A 972 -35.32 -17.43 -85.05
N GLY A 973 -35.92 -16.76 -84.07
CA GLY A 973 -37.12 -15.92 -84.23
C GLY A 973 -38.21 -16.19 -83.19
N TYR A 974 -39.25 -15.35 -83.18
CA TYR A 974 -40.42 -15.48 -82.28
C TYR A 974 -41.16 -16.80 -82.53
N ARG A 975 -41.31 -17.66 -81.51
CA ARG A 975 -42.02 -18.96 -81.61
C ARG A 975 -41.55 -19.88 -82.75
N SER A 976 -40.29 -19.77 -83.15
CA SER A 976 -39.68 -20.73 -84.08
C SER A 976 -39.59 -22.10 -83.41
N MET A 977 -40.09 -23.16 -84.04
CA MET A 977 -40.20 -24.52 -83.49
C MET A 977 -40.92 -24.59 -82.12
N TYR A 978 -42.00 -23.83 -81.95
CA TYR A 978 -42.68 -23.70 -80.65
C TYR A 978 -43.16 -25.02 -80.04
N SER A 979 -43.84 -25.88 -80.81
CA SER A 979 -44.50 -27.09 -80.30
C SER A 979 -43.62 -28.35 -80.38
N LEU A 980 -42.30 -28.18 -80.54
CA LEU A 980 -41.38 -29.28 -80.76
C LEU A 980 -41.42 -30.30 -79.60
N ASN A 981 -41.71 -31.55 -79.95
CA ASN A 981 -41.84 -32.69 -79.05
C ASN A 981 -40.92 -33.87 -79.45
N GLY A 982 -40.02 -33.67 -80.44
CA GLY A 982 -38.98 -34.61 -80.87
C GLY A 982 -38.33 -34.21 -82.20
N GLY A 983 -37.25 -34.86 -82.61
CA GLY A 983 -36.63 -34.64 -83.93
C GLY A 983 -35.19 -34.13 -83.92
N GLN A 984 -34.53 -34.14 -85.07
CA GLN A 984 -33.10 -33.80 -85.17
C GLN A 984 -32.74 -33.06 -86.47
N ASN A 985 -31.63 -32.31 -86.44
CA ASN A 985 -30.98 -31.71 -87.62
C ASN A 985 -31.88 -30.76 -88.43
N SER A 986 -32.79 -30.03 -87.78
CA SER A 986 -33.70 -29.11 -88.45
C SER A 986 -33.32 -27.65 -88.20
N VAL A 987 -33.52 -26.79 -89.20
CA VAL A 987 -33.22 -25.35 -89.15
C VAL A 987 -34.51 -24.58 -89.39
N ALA A 988 -34.87 -23.66 -88.51
CA ALA A 988 -36.05 -22.80 -88.57
C ALA A 988 -35.66 -21.34 -88.28
N ILE A 989 -35.68 -20.50 -89.31
CA ILE A 989 -35.30 -19.09 -89.21
C ILE A 989 -36.47 -18.22 -89.64
N GLY A 990 -37.04 -17.43 -88.72
CA GLY A 990 -38.25 -16.63 -88.92
C GLY A 990 -39.22 -16.71 -87.73
N GLY A 991 -40.31 -15.91 -87.77
CA GLY A 991 -41.37 -15.99 -86.76
C GLY A 991 -42.35 -17.11 -87.05
N MET A 992 -42.74 -17.90 -86.04
CA MET A 992 -43.71 -19.01 -86.16
C MET A 992 -43.29 -20.09 -87.19
N THR A 993 -42.00 -20.17 -87.50
CA THR A 993 -41.44 -21.16 -88.43
C THR A 993 -41.46 -22.54 -87.77
N LEU A 994 -42.02 -23.55 -88.43
CA LEU A 994 -42.27 -24.88 -87.85
C LEU A 994 -43.04 -24.85 -86.51
N GLU A 995 -43.92 -23.86 -86.27
CA GLU A 995 -44.57 -23.63 -84.97
C GLU A 995 -45.36 -24.83 -84.42
N ASP A 996 -46.21 -25.46 -85.24
CA ASP A 996 -47.08 -26.57 -84.81
C ASP A 996 -46.44 -27.95 -85.00
N VAL A 997 -45.18 -28.01 -85.44
CA VAL A 997 -44.55 -29.29 -85.79
C VAL A 997 -44.01 -29.95 -84.52
N THR A 998 -44.65 -31.05 -84.13
CA THR A 998 -44.30 -31.79 -82.92
C THR A 998 -43.10 -32.71 -83.09
N THR A 999 -42.79 -33.20 -84.30
CA THR A 999 -41.51 -33.89 -84.57
C THR A 999 -40.92 -33.40 -85.89
N THR A 1000 -39.64 -33.01 -85.93
CA THR A 1000 -39.00 -32.50 -87.17
C THR A 1000 -37.65 -33.17 -87.42
N GLY A 1001 -37.44 -33.81 -88.58
CA GLY A 1001 -36.16 -34.45 -88.91
C GLY A 1001 -35.57 -33.94 -90.22
N TYR A 1002 -34.35 -33.41 -90.20
CA TYR A 1002 -33.62 -32.98 -91.41
C TYR A 1002 -34.36 -31.93 -92.27
N ASN A 1003 -35.13 -31.04 -91.65
CA ASN A 1003 -35.92 -30.04 -92.37
C ASN A 1003 -35.30 -28.64 -92.26
N VAL A 1004 -35.25 -27.90 -93.36
CA VAL A 1004 -34.78 -26.51 -93.39
C VAL A 1004 -35.96 -25.62 -93.76
N ALA A 1005 -36.41 -24.78 -92.84
CA ALA A 1005 -37.49 -23.82 -93.02
C ALA A 1005 -36.99 -22.39 -92.77
N VAL A 1006 -37.17 -21.49 -93.73
CA VAL A 1006 -36.78 -20.08 -93.59
C VAL A 1006 -37.91 -19.18 -94.08
N GLY A 1007 -38.44 -18.33 -93.20
CA GLY A 1007 -39.56 -17.43 -93.45
C GLY A 1007 -40.65 -17.47 -92.37
N TYR A 1008 -41.42 -16.39 -92.22
CA TYR A 1008 -42.51 -16.31 -91.24
C TYR A 1008 -43.59 -17.35 -91.55
N THR A 1009 -43.97 -18.19 -90.58
CA THR A 1009 -44.88 -19.34 -90.69
C THR A 1009 -44.45 -20.46 -91.65
N ALA A 1010 -43.20 -20.45 -92.16
CA ALA A 1010 -42.73 -21.51 -93.05
C ALA A 1010 -42.68 -22.86 -92.31
N GLY A 1011 -43.28 -23.88 -92.90
CA GLY A 1011 -43.37 -25.23 -92.34
C GLY A 1011 -44.27 -25.35 -91.09
N SER A 1012 -45.03 -24.32 -90.70
CA SER A 1012 -46.00 -24.40 -89.60
C SER A 1012 -47.04 -25.50 -89.79
N TYR A 1013 -47.38 -25.83 -91.04
CA TYR A 1013 -48.41 -26.81 -91.40
C TYR A 1013 -47.82 -28.15 -91.91
N LEU A 1014 -46.69 -28.58 -91.35
CA LEU A 1014 -46.05 -29.85 -91.70
C LEU A 1014 -46.60 -31.03 -90.89
N HIS A 1015 -46.75 -32.20 -91.53
CA HIS A 1015 -47.02 -33.44 -90.80
C HIS A 1015 -45.77 -33.86 -89.98
N PRO A 1016 -45.91 -34.36 -88.73
CA PRO A 1016 -44.79 -34.71 -87.84
C PRO A 1016 -43.75 -35.71 -88.42
N ASN A 1017 -44.16 -36.66 -89.28
CA ASN A 1017 -43.24 -37.60 -89.93
C ASN A 1017 -42.58 -37.06 -91.22
N THR A 1018 -42.71 -35.76 -91.52
CA THR A 1018 -42.09 -35.16 -92.71
C THR A 1018 -40.61 -34.92 -92.47
N GLN A 1019 -39.76 -35.44 -93.37
CA GLN A 1019 -38.30 -35.37 -93.27
C GLN A 1019 -37.64 -34.97 -94.59
N PHE A 1020 -36.40 -34.47 -94.52
CA PHE A 1020 -35.60 -34.07 -95.68
C PHE A 1020 -36.29 -33.03 -96.56
N THR A 1021 -36.96 -32.06 -95.93
CA THR A 1021 -37.75 -31.06 -96.63
C THR A 1021 -37.15 -29.67 -96.48
N THR A 1022 -36.99 -28.97 -97.59
CA THR A 1022 -36.53 -27.57 -97.62
C THR A 1022 -37.70 -26.66 -97.99
N LEU A 1023 -38.06 -25.75 -97.10
CA LEU A 1023 -39.14 -24.76 -97.25
C LEU A 1023 -38.58 -23.35 -97.12
N LEU A 1024 -38.61 -22.58 -98.20
CA LEU A 1024 -38.12 -21.21 -98.23
C LEU A 1024 -39.23 -20.24 -98.69
N GLY A 1025 -39.64 -19.33 -97.81
CA GLY A 1025 -40.62 -18.28 -98.10
C GLY A 1025 -41.73 -18.14 -97.06
N TRP A 1026 -42.39 -16.97 -97.01
CA TRP A 1026 -43.54 -16.71 -96.13
C TRP A 1026 -44.64 -17.74 -96.39
N ASN A 1027 -45.05 -18.46 -95.34
CA ASN A 1027 -46.07 -19.50 -95.40
C ASN A 1027 -45.80 -20.63 -96.44
N ALA A 1028 -44.52 -20.92 -96.75
CA ALA A 1028 -44.16 -22.11 -97.51
C ALA A 1028 -44.42 -23.36 -96.67
N ASN A 1029 -45.30 -24.25 -97.11
CA ASN A 1029 -45.93 -25.27 -96.27
C ASN A 1029 -46.27 -26.56 -97.05
N ALA A 1030 -46.84 -27.54 -96.37
CA ALA A 1030 -47.52 -28.66 -97.01
C ALA A 1030 -48.97 -28.29 -97.38
N SER A 1031 -49.54 -29.01 -98.34
CA SER A 1031 -50.96 -28.90 -98.73
C SER A 1031 -51.90 -29.51 -97.68
N SER A 1032 -51.41 -30.47 -96.90
CA SER A 1032 -52.08 -31.00 -95.71
C SER A 1032 -51.04 -31.35 -94.64
N ASN A 1033 -51.45 -31.29 -93.38
CA ASN A 1033 -50.68 -31.79 -92.24
C ASN A 1033 -51.07 -33.24 -91.85
N ALA A 1034 -51.93 -33.90 -92.65
CA ALA A 1034 -52.42 -35.26 -92.39
C ALA A 1034 -51.54 -36.36 -93.00
N VAL A 1035 -50.64 -36.00 -93.92
CA VAL A 1035 -49.77 -36.94 -94.65
C VAL A 1035 -48.34 -36.40 -94.68
N ALA A 1036 -47.35 -37.28 -94.48
CA ALA A 1036 -45.93 -36.93 -94.54
C ALA A 1036 -45.42 -36.76 -95.98
N TYR A 1037 -44.72 -35.66 -96.27
CA TYR A 1037 -44.20 -35.35 -97.60
C TYR A 1037 -42.66 -35.29 -97.62
N ASN A 1038 -42.02 -36.45 -97.68
CA ASN A 1038 -40.57 -36.58 -97.55
C ASN A 1038 -39.82 -36.25 -98.84
N TYR A 1039 -38.56 -35.80 -98.74
CA TYR A 1039 -37.69 -35.47 -99.88
C TYR A 1039 -38.25 -34.38 -100.79
N SER A 1040 -38.93 -33.40 -100.20
CA SER A 1040 -39.68 -32.40 -100.95
C SER A 1040 -39.06 -31.02 -100.79
N VAL A 1041 -39.19 -30.19 -101.81
CA VAL A 1041 -38.62 -28.83 -101.81
C VAL A 1041 -39.74 -27.87 -102.18
N GLY A 1042 -40.09 -26.97 -101.28
CA GLY A 1042 -41.05 -25.91 -101.50
C GLY A 1042 -40.36 -24.55 -101.42
N ILE A 1043 -40.15 -23.91 -102.57
CA ILE A 1043 -39.47 -22.60 -102.62
C ILE A 1043 -40.43 -21.58 -103.23
N GLY A 1044 -40.80 -20.56 -102.44
CA GLY A 1044 -41.68 -19.46 -102.83
C GLY A 1044 -42.75 -19.10 -101.80
N HIS A 1045 -43.30 -17.89 -101.89
CA HIS A 1045 -44.42 -17.42 -101.07
C HIS A 1045 -45.62 -18.37 -101.20
N THR A 1046 -46.14 -18.89 -100.08
CA THR A 1046 -47.28 -19.83 -100.04
C THR A 1046 -47.09 -21.11 -100.86
N SER A 1047 -45.84 -21.49 -101.16
CA SER A 1047 -45.53 -22.74 -101.86
C SER A 1047 -46.05 -23.94 -101.05
N ARG A 1048 -46.88 -24.80 -101.66
CA ARG A 1048 -47.53 -25.94 -100.97
C ARG A 1048 -47.11 -27.28 -101.52
N ILE A 1049 -46.19 -28.00 -100.90
CA ILE A 1049 -45.89 -29.39 -101.33
C ILE A 1049 -47.08 -30.32 -101.04
N SER A 1050 -47.39 -31.24 -101.95
CA SER A 1050 -48.58 -32.11 -101.94
C SER A 1050 -48.30 -33.60 -102.12
N ALA A 1051 -47.05 -33.97 -102.38
CA ALA A 1051 -46.59 -35.34 -102.48
C ALA A 1051 -45.14 -35.44 -101.98
N SER A 1052 -44.72 -36.65 -101.57
CA SER A 1052 -43.30 -36.93 -101.31
C SER A 1052 -42.51 -36.90 -102.62
N ARG A 1053 -41.22 -36.54 -102.57
CA ARG A 1053 -40.32 -36.34 -103.74
C ARG A 1053 -40.81 -35.25 -104.68
N GLN A 1054 -41.64 -34.34 -104.18
CA GLN A 1054 -42.16 -33.24 -104.96
C GLN A 1054 -41.28 -32.02 -104.78
N ILE A 1055 -40.73 -31.56 -105.89
CA ILE A 1055 -40.14 -30.24 -105.99
C ILE A 1055 -41.24 -29.31 -106.51
N ARG A 1056 -41.70 -28.38 -105.68
CA ARG A 1056 -42.65 -27.34 -106.07
C ARG A 1056 -41.95 -25.99 -106.02
N ILE A 1057 -41.65 -25.49 -107.21
CA ILE A 1057 -40.97 -24.21 -107.43
C ILE A 1057 -42.01 -23.22 -107.92
N GLY A 1058 -42.13 -22.10 -107.21
CA GLY A 1058 -43.09 -21.05 -107.51
C GLY A 1058 -44.04 -20.77 -106.34
N ASN A 1059 -45.08 -20.01 -106.64
CA ASN A 1059 -46.07 -19.49 -105.71
C ASN A 1059 -47.30 -20.42 -105.62
N GLY A 1060 -48.03 -20.31 -104.51
CA GLY A 1060 -49.30 -21.01 -104.32
C GLY A 1060 -50.37 -20.52 -105.29
N THR A 1061 -51.45 -21.28 -105.43
CA THR A 1061 -52.53 -21.18 -106.42
C THR A 1061 -53.17 -19.80 -106.64
N SER A 1062 -52.88 -18.81 -105.79
CA SER A 1062 -53.36 -17.43 -105.92
C SER A 1062 -52.42 -16.49 -106.68
N ASN A 1063 -51.19 -16.92 -106.99
CA ASN A 1063 -50.31 -16.29 -107.97
C ASN A 1063 -49.62 -17.46 -108.67
N ASN A 1064 -49.84 -17.73 -109.96
CA ASN A 1064 -49.22 -18.88 -110.64
C ASN A 1064 -47.94 -18.45 -111.35
N ALA A 1065 -46.89 -19.26 -111.28
CA ALA A 1065 -45.79 -19.17 -112.22
C ALA A 1065 -46.35 -19.41 -113.64
N THR A 1066 -46.26 -18.42 -114.53
CA THR A 1066 -46.85 -18.46 -115.88
C THR A 1066 -45.98 -19.21 -116.89
N SER A 1067 -44.79 -19.68 -116.49
CA SER A 1067 -43.88 -20.45 -117.35
C SER A 1067 -43.02 -21.43 -116.55
N ILE A 1068 -43.06 -22.70 -116.97
CA ILE A 1068 -42.15 -23.81 -116.61
C ILE A 1068 -42.03 -24.71 -117.87
N GLY A 1069 -40.83 -24.97 -118.42
CA GLY A 1069 -40.67 -25.63 -119.73
C GLY A 1069 -39.62 -26.76 -119.84
N GLY A 1070 -39.82 -27.68 -120.83
CA GLY A 1070 -38.90 -28.77 -121.26
C GLY A 1070 -39.26 -29.46 -122.62
N PRO A 1071 -38.34 -30.14 -123.34
CA PRO A 1071 -38.38 -30.38 -124.82
C PRO A 1071 -39.02 -31.66 -125.44
N VAL A 1072 -39.92 -32.47 -124.82
CA VAL A 1072 -40.57 -33.67 -125.46
C VAL A 1072 -42.06 -33.87 -125.09
N GLY A 1073 -42.86 -34.46 -126.02
CA GLY A 1073 -44.34 -34.56 -125.99
C GLY A 1073 -44.97 -35.78 -125.23
N TRP A 1074 -46.29 -35.70 -124.91
CA TRP A 1074 -46.99 -36.54 -123.92
C TRP A 1074 -48.09 -37.45 -124.52
N SER A 1075 -48.48 -38.56 -123.84
CA SER A 1075 -49.45 -39.59 -124.32
C SER A 1075 -50.88 -39.49 -123.72
N THR A 1076 -51.91 -40.07 -124.38
CA THR A 1076 -53.36 -40.05 -124.01
C THR A 1076 -54.06 -41.43 -124.07
N VAL A 1077 -55.19 -41.65 -123.35
CA VAL A 1077 -55.84 -42.98 -123.10
C VAL A 1077 -57.17 -43.18 -123.86
N SER A 1078 -57.43 -44.37 -124.46
CA SER A 1078 -58.72 -44.72 -125.14
C SER A 1078 -59.11 -46.22 -125.02
N ASP A 1079 -59.88 -46.59 -123.97
CA ASP A 1079 -60.35 -47.97 -123.66
C ASP A 1079 -61.89 -48.11 -123.79
N GLY A 1080 -62.37 -49.22 -124.36
CA GLY A 1080 -63.77 -49.46 -124.72
C GLY A 1080 -64.76 -49.54 -123.56
N ARG A 1081 -64.30 -49.73 -122.32
CA ARG A 1081 -65.17 -49.70 -121.12
C ARG A 1081 -65.66 -48.29 -120.77
N PHE A 1082 -64.97 -47.27 -121.25
CA PHE A 1082 -65.25 -45.86 -120.97
C PHE A 1082 -66.03 -45.16 -122.10
N LYS A 1083 -66.64 -45.93 -123.03
CA LYS A 1083 -67.50 -45.42 -124.11
C LYS A 1083 -68.94 -45.98 -124.01
N LYS A 1084 -69.98 -45.13 -124.18
CA LYS A 1084 -71.42 -45.50 -124.15
C LYS A 1084 -72.19 -44.82 -125.30
N ASN A 1085 -73.39 -45.34 -125.67
CA ASN A 1085 -74.25 -44.88 -126.78
C ASN A 1085 -73.60 -44.97 -128.17
N ILE A 1086 -73.10 -46.16 -128.54
CA ILE A 1086 -72.46 -46.40 -129.84
C ILE A 1086 -73.54 -46.61 -130.92
N GLN A 1087 -73.52 -45.79 -131.98
CA GLN A 1087 -74.41 -45.88 -133.16
C GLN A 1087 -73.60 -46.01 -134.46
N ASN A 1088 -74.24 -46.52 -135.53
CA ASN A 1088 -73.62 -46.81 -136.83
C ASN A 1088 -74.05 -45.81 -137.92
N ASP A 1089 -74.07 -44.53 -137.58
CA ASP A 1089 -74.63 -43.39 -138.32
C ASP A 1089 -73.55 -42.45 -138.86
N VAL A 1090 -72.34 -42.97 -139.14
CA VAL A 1090 -71.28 -42.21 -139.78
C VAL A 1090 -71.55 -42.14 -141.29
N PRO A 1091 -71.59 -40.96 -141.94
CA PRO A 1091 -71.75 -40.86 -143.38
C PRO A 1091 -70.49 -41.35 -144.11
N GLY A 1092 -70.66 -42.33 -145.00
CA GLY A 1092 -69.59 -42.95 -145.75
C GLY A 1092 -69.28 -42.23 -147.06
N ILE A 1093 -69.77 -42.80 -148.18
CA ILE A 1093 -69.35 -42.41 -149.53
C ILE A 1093 -69.77 -40.98 -149.89
N GLU A 1094 -70.84 -40.49 -149.26
CA GLU A 1094 -71.31 -39.11 -149.43
C GLU A 1094 -70.37 -38.06 -148.80
N PHE A 1095 -69.73 -38.35 -147.67
CA PHE A 1095 -68.77 -37.42 -147.03
C PHE A 1095 -67.39 -37.53 -147.67
N ILE A 1096 -66.89 -38.75 -147.89
CA ILE A 1096 -65.54 -38.97 -148.44
C ILE A 1096 -65.42 -38.48 -149.88
N SER A 1097 -66.46 -38.61 -150.72
CA SER A 1097 -66.43 -38.14 -152.12
C SER A 1097 -66.34 -36.62 -152.27
N LYS A 1098 -66.65 -35.85 -151.20
CA LYS A 1098 -66.55 -34.39 -151.20
C LYS A 1098 -65.20 -33.86 -150.70
N LEU A 1099 -64.37 -34.71 -150.09
CA LEU A 1099 -63.05 -34.31 -149.59
C LEU A 1099 -62.06 -34.12 -150.76
N LYS A 1100 -61.31 -33.01 -150.71
CA LYS A 1100 -60.30 -32.66 -151.73
C LYS A 1100 -58.90 -32.90 -151.17
N PRO A 1101 -58.26 -34.05 -151.43
CA PRO A 1101 -56.87 -34.25 -151.07
C PRO A 1101 -56.01 -33.30 -151.89
N ILE A 1102 -55.10 -32.60 -151.22
CA ILE A 1102 -54.18 -31.66 -151.85
C ILE A 1102 -52.73 -32.00 -151.50
N THR A 1103 -51.82 -31.45 -152.29
CA THR A 1103 -50.42 -31.34 -151.93
C THR A 1103 -50.07 -29.87 -151.78
N TYR A 1104 -49.25 -29.55 -150.78
CA TYR A 1104 -48.87 -28.18 -150.47
C TYR A 1104 -47.47 -28.11 -149.88
N ASN A 1105 -46.88 -26.95 -150.00
CA ASN A 1105 -45.63 -26.58 -149.37
C ASN A 1105 -45.98 -25.69 -148.16
N PHE A 1106 -45.47 -26.00 -146.97
CA PHE A 1106 -45.89 -25.30 -145.75
C PHE A 1106 -45.04 -24.05 -145.52
N ASP A 1107 -45.67 -22.87 -145.65
CA ASP A 1107 -44.99 -21.58 -145.49
C ASP A 1107 -44.88 -21.22 -144.00
N GLN A 1108 -43.73 -21.56 -143.41
CA GLN A 1108 -43.42 -21.22 -142.04
C GLN A 1108 -43.25 -19.71 -141.84
N GLU A 1109 -42.81 -18.97 -142.86
CA GLU A 1109 -42.66 -17.51 -142.77
C GLU A 1109 -44.02 -16.81 -142.76
N ALA A 1110 -44.97 -17.27 -143.59
CA ALA A 1110 -46.34 -16.75 -143.55
C ALA A 1110 -47.02 -17.00 -142.20
N LEU A 1111 -46.75 -18.13 -141.52
CA LEU A 1111 -47.26 -18.38 -140.17
C LEU A 1111 -46.59 -17.47 -139.13
N ASN A 1112 -45.27 -17.28 -139.23
CA ASN A 1112 -44.53 -16.38 -138.35
C ASN A 1112 -45.00 -14.92 -138.51
N ASP A 1113 -45.32 -14.49 -139.72
CA ASP A 1113 -45.93 -13.19 -140.01
C ASP A 1113 -47.32 -13.08 -139.38
N TYR A 1114 -48.16 -14.10 -139.55
CA TYR A 1114 -49.49 -14.15 -138.96
C TYR A 1114 -49.45 -14.08 -137.43
N MET A 1115 -48.46 -14.73 -136.81
CA MET A 1115 -48.23 -14.73 -135.37
C MET A 1115 -47.42 -13.51 -134.87
N ASN A 1116 -47.08 -12.54 -135.73
CA ASN A 1116 -46.23 -11.37 -135.43
C ASN A 1116 -44.87 -11.73 -134.78
N VAL A 1117 -44.26 -12.84 -135.19
CA VAL A 1117 -42.95 -13.27 -134.67
C VAL A 1117 -41.87 -12.30 -135.20
N PRO A 1118 -41.06 -11.64 -134.33
CA PRO A 1118 -40.04 -10.69 -134.74
C PRO A 1118 -38.93 -11.32 -135.58
N ASP A 1119 -38.39 -10.57 -136.55
CA ASP A 1119 -37.36 -11.04 -137.50
C ASP A 1119 -36.11 -11.64 -136.83
N SER A 1120 -35.74 -11.18 -135.65
CA SER A 1120 -34.57 -11.65 -134.90
C SER A 1120 -34.71 -13.08 -134.38
N LEU A 1121 -35.92 -13.65 -134.37
CA LEU A 1121 -36.21 -15.00 -133.91
C LEU A 1121 -36.60 -15.94 -135.06
N ARG A 1122 -36.53 -15.47 -136.32
CA ARG A 1122 -36.88 -16.25 -137.52
C ARG A 1122 -35.66 -16.89 -138.14
N ASP A 1123 -35.66 -18.21 -138.25
CA ASP A 1123 -34.66 -18.93 -139.05
C ASP A 1123 -35.17 -19.07 -140.49
N ARG A 1124 -34.82 -18.08 -141.33
CA ARG A 1124 -35.26 -18.03 -142.73
C ARG A 1124 -34.66 -19.14 -143.58
N ASN A 1125 -33.49 -19.69 -143.19
CA ASN A 1125 -32.86 -20.77 -143.93
C ASN A 1125 -33.60 -22.09 -143.69
N GLN A 1126 -33.97 -22.38 -142.44
CA GLN A 1126 -34.77 -23.56 -142.12
C GLN A 1126 -36.20 -23.45 -142.70
N SER A 1127 -36.81 -22.26 -142.65
CA SER A 1127 -38.15 -22.00 -143.20
C SER A 1127 -38.21 -22.15 -144.73
N ALA A 1128 -37.16 -21.72 -145.44
CA ALA A 1128 -37.05 -21.94 -146.88
C ALA A 1128 -36.87 -23.43 -147.23
N GLN A 1129 -36.15 -24.19 -146.41
CA GLN A 1129 -36.02 -25.64 -146.62
C GLN A 1129 -37.34 -26.38 -146.37
N ASP A 1130 -38.06 -26.06 -145.31
CA ASP A 1130 -39.36 -26.67 -145.01
C ASP A 1130 -40.44 -26.32 -146.06
N PHE A 1131 -40.33 -25.15 -146.72
CA PHE A 1131 -41.20 -24.79 -147.84
C PHE A 1131 -40.89 -25.59 -149.11
N THR A 1132 -39.69 -26.14 -149.32
CA THR A 1132 -39.43 -26.98 -150.51
C THR A 1132 -39.99 -28.40 -150.38
N VAL A 1133 -40.32 -28.83 -149.15
CA VAL A 1133 -40.88 -30.16 -148.89
C VAL A 1133 -42.36 -30.18 -149.25
N LEU A 1134 -42.70 -30.84 -150.36
CA LEU A 1134 -44.08 -31.08 -150.77
C LEU A 1134 -44.74 -32.03 -149.76
N LYS A 1135 -45.69 -31.52 -148.98
CA LYS A 1135 -46.50 -32.30 -148.04
C LYS A 1135 -47.85 -32.62 -148.71
N THR A 1136 -48.45 -33.72 -148.31
CA THR A 1136 -49.80 -34.13 -148.75
C THR A 1136 -50.72 -34.01 -147.53
N GLY A 1137 -51.94 -33.51 -147.74
CA GLY A 1137 -52.88 -33.31 -146.64
C GLY A 1137 -54.19 -32.70 -147.11
N PHE A 1138 -54.92 -32.11 -146.16
CA PHE A 1138 -56.18 -31.42 -146.42
C PHE A 1138 -56.11 -29.99 -145.86
N ILE A 1139 -56.85 -29.07 -146.46
CA ILE A 1139 -57.06 -27.75 -145.86
C ILE A 1139 -58.11 -27.91 -144.76
N ALA A 1140 -57.77 -27.49 -143.53
CA ALA A 1140 -58.61 -27.68 -142.34
C ALA A 1140 -60.00 -27.05 -142.51
N GLN A 1141 -60.07 -25.88 -143.13
CA GLN A 1141 -61.30 -25.15 -143.40
C GLN A 1141 -62.18 -25.86 -144.45
N ASP A 1142 -61.58 -26.45 -145.48
CA ASP A 1142 -62.32 -27.21 -146.51
C ASP A 1142 -62.92 -28.50 -145.95
N VAL A 1143 -62.21 -29.17 -145.01
CA VAL A 1143 -62.74 -30.34 -144.31
C VAL A 1143 -63.93 -29.95 -143.43
N GLU A 1144 -63.83 -28.86 -142.69
CA GLU A 1144 -64.91 -28.38 -141.83
C GLU A 1144 -66.17 -28.06 -142.65
N GLN A 1145 -66.00 -27.43 -143.82
CA GLN A 1145 -67.09 -27.14 -144.75
C GLN A 1145 -67.73 -28.42 -145.30
N ALA A 1146 -66.93 -29.39 -145.76
CA ALA A 1146 -67.43 -30.67 -146.27
C ALA A 1146 -68.20 -31.47 -145.21
N ALA A 1147 -67.79 -31.40 -143.94
CA ALA A 1147 -68.46 -32.07 -142.83
C ALA A 1147 -69.85 -31.43 -142.57
N LYS A 1148 -69.93 -30.09 -142.56
CA LYS A 1148 -71.19 -29.34 -142.40
C LYS A 1148 -72.21 -29.65 -143.51
N GLU A 1149 -71.77 -29.77 -144.76
CA GLU A 1149 -72.65 -30.04 -145.91
C GLU A 1149 -73.28 -31.44 -145.90
N CYS A 1150 -72.64 -32.41 -145.24
CA CYS A 1150 -73.19 -33.76 -145.06
C CYS A 1150 -73.96 -33.90 -143.74
N GLY A 1151 -74.17 -32.80 -143.00
CA GLY A 1151 -74.80 -32.82 -141.68
C GLY A 1151 -74.00 -33.57 -140.61
N PHE A 1152 -72.67 -33.69 -140.77
CA PHE A 1152 -71.77 -34.48 -139.92
C PHE A 1152 -70.87 -33.57 -139.06
N GLU A 1153 -70.90 -33.72 -137.74
CA GLU A 1153 -70.07 -32.93 -136.82
C GLU A 1153 -68.74 -33.66 -136.58
N PHE A 1154 -67.66 -33.20 -137.23
CA PHE A 1154 -66.37 -33.90 -137.25
C PHE A 1154 -65.35 -33.30 -136.26
N ASP A 1155 -64.94 -34.06 -135.23
CA ASP A 1155 -64.04 -33.63 -134.14
C ASP A 1155 -62.54 -33.58 -134.50
N GLY A 1156 -62.21 -33.89 -135.76
CA GLY A 1156 -60.85 -33.84 -136.29
C GLY A 1156 -60.33 -32.45 -136.62
N VAL A 1157 -61.17 -31.40 -136.56
CA VAL A 1157 -60.80 -30.01 -136.85
C VAL A 1157 -60.79 -29.19 -135.55
N ASP A 1158 -59.65 -28.55 -135.24
CA ASP A 1158 -59.51 -27.60 -134.13
C ASP A 1158 -59.64 -26.18 -134.70
N ALA A 1159 -60.83 -25.61 -134.56
CA ALA A 1159 -61.15 -24.29 -135.09
C ALA A 1159 -60.67 -23.18 -134.13
N PRO A 1160 -60.10 -22.08 -134.65
CA PRO A 1160 -59.63 -20.95 -133.86
C PRO A 1160 -60.79 -20.29 -133.11
N LYS A 1161 -60.61 -20.08 -131.81
CA LYS A 1161 -61.68 -19.53 -130.96
C LYS A 1161 -61.76 -18.01 -131.03
N ASN A 1162 -60.67 -17.36 -131.43
CA ASN A 1162 -60.48 -15.91 -131.43
C ASN A 1162 -59.63 -15.47 -132.66
N GLU A 1163 -59.63 -14.18 -133.03
CA GLU A 1163 -58.96 -13.65 -134.23
C GLU A 1163 -57.43 -13.82 -134.31
N GLY A 1164 -56.74 -14.11 -133.19
CA GLY A 1164 -55.30 -14.34 -133.14
C GLY A 1164 -54.88 -15.82 -133.12
N ASP A 1165 -55.83 -16.73 -133.36
CA ASP A 1165 -55.66 -18.17 -133.27
C ASP A 1165 -55.76 -18.78 -134.68
N TYR A 1166 -55.18 -19.97 -134.92
CA TYR A 1166 -55.16 -20.60 -136.26
C TYR A 1166 -55.75 -22.01 -136.25
N TYR A 1167 -56.22 -22.47 -137.42
CA TYR A 1167 -56.82 -23.81 -137.57
C TYR A 1167 -55.78 -24.92 -137.41
N GLY A 1168 -56.14 -25.97 -136.67
CA GLY A 1168 -55.36 -27.20 -136.53
C GLY A 1168 -56.14 -28.43 -137.02
N LEU A 1169 -55.43 -29.43 -137.53
CA LEU A 1169 -56.01 -30.72 -137.94
C LEU A 1169 -55.45 -31.87 -137.12
N ARG A 1170 -56.36 -32.74 -136.66
CA ARG A 1170 -56.04 -34.00 -135.98
C ARG A 1170 -56.20 -35.15 -136.97
N TYR A 1171 -55.14 -35.43 -137.73
CA TYR A 1171 -55.17 -36.41 -138.82
C TYR A 1171 -55.62 -37.82 -138.41
N SER A 1172 -55.45 -38.22 -137.13
CA SER A 1172 -55.90 -39.52 -136.62
C SER A 1172 -57.42 -39.70 -136.59
N ALA A 1173 -58.23 -38.63 -136.69
CA ALA A 1173 -59.69 -38.69 -136.61
C ALA A 1173 -60.39 -39.11 -137.93
N PHE A 1174 -59.73 -39.01 -139.09
CA PHE A 1174 -60.33 -39.26 -140.42
C PHE A 1174 -60.51 -40.75 -140.78
N VAL A 1175 -59.98 -41.65 -139.97
CA VAL A 1175 -59.91 -43.08 -140.30
C VAL A 1175 -61.28 -43.75 -140.30
N VAL A 1176 -62.23 -43.27 -139.48
CA VAL A 1176 -63.55 -43.92 -139.27
C VAL A 1176 -64.53 -43.72 -140.46
N PRO A 1177 -64.70 -42.52 -141.05
CA PRO A 1177 -65.60 -42.32 -142.20
C PRO A 1177 -65.12 -42.98 -143.51
N LEU A 1178 -63.81 -43.14 -143.70
CA LEU A 1178 -63.20 -43.82 -144.85
C LEU A 1178 -63.58 -45.31 -144.94
N VAL A 1179 -63.74 -45.97 -143.80
CA VAL A 1179 -64.15 -47.39 -143.73
C VAL A 1179 -65.61 -47.56 -144.17
N LYS A 1180 -66.51 -46.64 -143.79
CA LYS A 1180 -67.94 -46.72 -144.13
C LYS A 1180 -68.21 -46.50 -145.62
N ALA A 1181 -67.47 -45.60 -146.27
CA ALA A 1181 -67.58 -45.34 -147.70
C ALA A 1181 -67.29 -46.56 -148.58
N THR A 1182 -66.40 -47.45 -148.11
CA THR A 1182 -66.02 -48.66 -148.84
C THR A 1182 -67.09 -49.75 -148.75
N GLN A 1183 -67.92 -49.75 -147.70
CA GLN A 1183 -69.01 -50.70 -147.52
C GLN A 1183 -70.22 -50.37 -148.42
N GLU A 1184 -70.56 -49.10 -148.58
CA GLU A 1184 -71.72 -48.63 -149.35
C GLU A 1184 -71.54 -48.81 -150.88
N GLN A 1185 -70.31 -48.84 -151.38
CA GLN A 1185 -70.01 -49.04 -152.80
C GLN A 1185 -70.26 -50.48 -153.28
N GLN A 1186 -70.20 -51.46 -152.36
CA GLN A 1186 -70.37 -52.88 -152.67
C GLN A 1186 -71.85 -53.27 -152.87
N GLU A 1187 -72.80 -52.63 -152.17
CA GLU A 1187 -74.24 -52.90 -152.28
C GLU A 1187 -74.86 -52.43 -153.63
N ILE A 1188 -74.29 -51.42 -154.28
CA ILE A 1188 -74.80 -50.87 -155.55
C ILE A 1188 -74.55 -51.82 -156.74
N ILE A 1189 -73.50 -52.64 -156.68
CA ILE A 1189 -73.13 -53.58 -157.74
C ILE A 1189 -74.08 -54.79 -157.76
N GLU A 1190 -74.46 -55.30 -156.59
CA GLU A 1190 -75.36 -56.46 -156.45
C GLU A 1190 -76.81 -56.16 -156.87
N SER A 1191 -77.25 -54.90 -156.80
CA SER A 1191 -78.60 -54.46 -157.21
C SER A 1191 -78.81 -54.41 -158.73
N GLN A 1192 -77.76 -54.32 -159.55
CA GLN A 1192 -77.89 -54.18 -161.01
C GLN A 1192 -78.01 -55.54 -161.73
N GLU A 1193 -77.45 -56.60 -161.16
CA GLU A 1193 -77.54 -57.96 -161.72
C GLU A 1193 -78.95 -58.57 -161.59
N GLN A 1194 -79.67 -58.29 -160.49
CA GLN A 1194 -81.07 -58.75 -160.29
C GLN A 1194 -82.08 -58.13 -161.27
N LYS A 1195 -81.76 -56.98 -161.89
CA LYS A 1195 -82.71 -56.23 -162.73
C LYS A 1195 -82.81 -56.77 -164.16
N ILE A 1196 -81.79 -57.50 -164.63
CA ILE A 1196 -81.73 -58.08 -165.98
C ILE A 1196 -82.48 -59.42 -166.04
N GLU A 1197 -82.48 -60.18 -164.95
CA GLU A 1197 -83.20 -61.47 -164.83
C GLU A 1197 -84.74 -61.27 -164.72
N ALA A 1198 -85.19 -60.12 -164.24
CA ALA A 1198 -86.61 -59.76 -164.13
C ALA A 1198 -87.25 -59.31 -165.47
N LEU A 1199 -86.48 -58.75 -166.41
CA LEU A 1199 -87.03 -58.31 -167.69
C LEU A 1199 -87.36 -59.48 -168.63
N ASP A 1200 -86.60 -60.59 -168.55
CA ASP A 1200 -86.85 -61.81 -169.33
C ASP A 1200 -88.17 -62.51 -168.94
N GLN A 1201 -88.58 -62.43 -167.67
CA GLN A 1201 -89.90 -62.89 -167.18
C GLN A 1201 -91.05 -61.97 -167.63
N THR A 1202 -90.77 -60.68 -167.83
CA THR A 1202 -91.79 -59.70 -168.26
C THR A 1202 -92.19 -59.91 -169.73
N VAL A 1203 -91.28 -60.46 -170.56
CA VAL A 1203 -91.58 -60.92 -171.93
C VAL A 1203 -92.62 -62.05 -171.96
N ILE A 1204 -92.83 -62.81 -170.87
CA ILE A 1204 -93.78 -63.93 -170.83
C ILE A 1204 -95.16 -63.49 -170.32
N SER A 1205 -95.25 -62.59 -169.32
CA SER A 1205 -96.54 -62.21 -168.71
C SER A 1205 -97.34 -61.17 -169.50
N GLN A 1206 -96.71 -60.22 -170.19
CA GLN A 1206 -97.44 -59.24 -171.00
C GLN A 1206 -98.06 -59.86 -172.26
N GLN A 1207 -97.53 -61.01 -172.70
CA GLN A 1207 -98.12 -61.83 -173.76
C GLN A 1207 -99.40 -62.55 -173.29
N GLU A 1208 -99.63 -62.73 -171.98
CA GLU A 1208 -100.87 -63.25 -171.37
C GLU A 1208 -101.89 -62.13 -171.08
N GLU A 1209 -101.42 -60.92 -170.77
CA GLU A 1209 -102.27 -59.73 -170.55
C GLU A 1209 -102.90 -59.19 -171.87
N ILE A 1210 -102.23 -59.42 -173.01
CA ILE A 1210 -102.77 -59.25 -174.38
C ILE A 1210 -104.05 -60.08 -174.61
N ASP A 1211 -104.32 -61.12 -173.83
CA ASP A 1211 -105.48 -62.00 -174.02
C ASP A 1211 -106.57 -61.82 -172.95
N TYR A 1212 -106.21 -61.39 -171.73
CA TYR A 1212 -107.19 -61.12 -170.66
C TYR A 1212 -107.94 -59.78 -170.83
N LEU A 1213 -107.26 -58.67 -171.15
CA LEU A 1213 -107.93 -57.36 -171.29
C LEU A 1213 -108.84 -57.27 -172.54
N LYS A 1214 -108.58 -58.10 -173.56
CA LYS A 1214 -109.52 -58.31 -174.67
C LYS A 1214 -110.83 -59.00 -174.26
N GLN A 1215 -110.86 -59.72 -173.12
CA GLN A 1215 -112.06 -60.36 -172.57
C GLN A 1215 -112.79 -59.49 -171.52
N GLU A 1216 -112.09 -58.62 -170.78
CA GLU A 1216 -112.67 -57.89 -169.63
C GLU A 1216 -113.47 -56.62 -169.97
N ILE A 1217 -113.12 -55.83 -171.00
CA ILE A 1217 -113.95 -54.63 -171.33
C ILE A 1217 -115.03 -54.91 -172.38
N GLU A 1218 -114.95 -56.05 -173.08
CA GLU A 1218 -116.12 -56.63 -173.73
C GLU A 1218 -117.22 -57.00 -172.68
N ALA A 1219 -116.85 -57.16 -171.40
CA ALA A 1219 -117.78 -57.28 -170.28
C ALA A 1219 -118.20 -55.93 -169.64
N LEU A 1220 -117.39 -54.86 -169.73
CA LEU A 1220 -117.82 -53.49 -169.35
C LEU A 1220 -118.74 -52.84 -170.40
N LYS A 1221 -118.65 -53.27 -171.67
CA LYS A 1221 -119.69 -53.14 -172.71
C LYS A 1221 -121.06 -53.72 -172.29
N ILE A 1222 -121.17 -54.42 -171.14
CA ILE A 1222 -122.41 -55.04 -170.63
C ILE A 1222 -122.89 -54.42 -169.30
N LEU A 1223 -122.08 -53.63 -168.55
CA LEU A 1223 -122.42 -53.18 -167.18
C LEU A 1223 -122.80 -51.68 -166.98
N ILE A 1224 -122.67 -50.80 -167.99
CA ILE A 1224 -123.18 -49.40 -167.92
C ILE A 1224 -124.25 -49.14 -169.01
N THR A 1225 -124.89 -50.22 -169.47
CA THR A 1225 -126.08 -50.20 -170.34
C THR A 1225 -127.34 -50.60 -169.55
N GLU A 1226 -127.41 -50.16 -168.29
CA GLU A 1226 -128.55 -49.97 -167.35
C GLU A 1226 -128.24 -48.72 -166.51
#